data_AF-A0A673UGB8-F1
#
_entry.id   AF-A0A673UGB8-F1
#
_cell.length_a   1.000
_cell.length_b   1.000
_cell.length_c   1.000
_cell.angle_alpha   90.00
_cell.angle_beta   90.00
_cell.angle_gamma   90.00
#
_symmetry.space_group_name_H-M   'P 1'
#
loop_
_entity.id
_entity.type
_entity.pdbx_description
1 polymer ?
#
loop_
_entity_poly.entity_id
_entity_poly.type
_entity_poly.pdbx_seq_one_letter_code
_entity_poly.pdbx_strand_id
1 'polypeptide(L)'
;MDNCSAASTFLTDSLELELGREWCKPPCFSCGFDHRGGSHFSGESYLSSGSLKRLILNLDPLPTNFEEDTVEIFGIQWVTETALVNSSRVLFHLFRQWLYNLETLLQASCDFGKISILHSKADNIRQQCVTFLHYVKVFIFRYLKVQNAESPVPVHPYETVEAQLPSLLVDELHGLLLYVGRLCELPSINSGAFVNQNQIKLYPPSWHLLHLHLDIHWLVLEILHMLGEKLKQVIYGHQFMNLAGDNLTNVSLFEEHCENLLCDLISLSLNRYDKVRPSEALVSHHCPCSCVKELWVLLIHLLEHRSKWSLSESFWNWLNKLLKTLFDKSSDRRRPVLIMQPRDPLGFSWWTITHVASFYQFDRHGTPDEMRQMESNWNFVEELLKKSINVQDGVPEEHLRMHLHCCLTLCDFWEPNIAVVTILWEYYSKNLNSSFSISWLPLKGLTHIIKSPLSMLEMVKTCCCDKQDHDLYKSSSSYTIFLCILAKVVKKAMKSNGPHPWKQVKGRIYSKFHQKRMEELTEVGLQNFFNLFLLLAAVAEVEDVASHVLGLLNFLRPSFITSPLIWKGQVAFLLMYTQKNLDIGVLAEKFSGAFREKAKEFLVSKNDEMGQRQTLWTLLSIYIDGVQEVFETSHCLHPSHEKLLNDGFSMLLRACQESELRMVLSFLQAVLARIRSMHQQLCQELQKENVDLSAQSSLLAKERHLAAVASALWRHFFSFLKSQRMSQIVPLSELADAAADFTLLALDMPSTAPSDLQPQPVISMMQLFGWDDIIWPQVVARYLSHCLQNSMLCEALPHSGCVSFQVLTIRSWIRCILQMYIKNLHVADDLFIDINPGQAVEKEYLGQLTELTRLLFKLSEVKDIFLKAQVEYLSSPEDPTKALVLFFEAVGITYGNLQTLSDKSVMVAKSLEYLGEILKYIKPYLGKKICSAGLQLTYRMMGILVKSWAQIFATSKAQKLLFRIIDCLLLPHTVLQQEKELPAPMLIAIQKSLPLYLQGMCIVCCQSQNPNAYLNQLLGNVIEQYIGRFLTASLPGVGLGQHPVLLALRNSATVPPMSPLKKCIIQVIRKSYLESKGSLLPPRLASILAFTLQLFKETNIDISEVELLLPSILKSLVLVNEPQVKRLATENLQYMVKACQVGSGGEPATQLTSVFRHFIQDYSMRYDYQIYSILETVATLDQQAVIHLLSTLTQSLKDSERKWGLGRNIAQREAYSKLLSHLGQAGQDEMQRLESDNT
;
A
#
# COMPACT_ATOMS: atom_id res chain seq x y z
N MET A 1 27.23 -12.88 65.37
CA MET A 1 28.21 -13.93 65.06
C MET A 1 27.41 -15.07 64.46
N ASP A 2 27.25 -15.25 63.16
CA ASP A 2 28.10 -14.98 62.00
C ASP A 2 27.27 -14.35 60.86
N ASN A 3 27.80 -13.30 60.23
CA ASN A 3 27.38 -12.81 58.91
C ASN A 3 28.42 -11.82 58.34
N CYS A 4 29.71 -12.12 58.54
CA CYS A 4 30.83 -11.39 57.95
C CYS A 4 31.59 -12.33 57.00
N SER A 5 31.13 -12.47 55.76
CA SER A 5 31.98 -13.10 54.73
C SER A 5 31.71 -12.70 53.28
N ALA A 6 30.69 -11.89 52.97
CA ALA A 6 30.43 -11.44 51.59
C ALA A 6 31.13 -10.12 51.19
N ALA A 7 31.73 -9.39 52.14
CA ALA A 7 32.29 -8.06 51.88
C ALA A 7 33.73 -8.06 51.34
N SER A 8 34.45 -9.19 51.38
CA SER A 8 35.90 -9.19 51.16
C SER A 8 36.35 -9.37 49.71
N THR A 9 35.49 -9.83 48.80
CA THR A 9 35.89 -10.22 47.44
C THR A 9 35.78 -9.12 46.37
N PHE A 10 35.15 -7.98 46.68
CA PHE A 10 35.06 -6.81 45.79
C PHE A 10 35.99 -5.65 46.18
N LEU A 11 36.73 -5.78 47.29
CA LEU A 11 37.54 -4.70 47.86
C LEU A 11 38.95 -4.61 47.27
N THR A 12 39.50 -5.69 46.73
CA THR A 12 40.91 -5.75 46.32
C THR A 12 41.18 -5.24 44.91
N ASP A 13 40.31 -5.47 43.93
CA ASP A 13 40.59 -5.11 42.53
C ASP A 13 40.35 -3.61 42.21
N SER A 14 39.71 -2.85 43.11
CA SER A 14 39.37 -1.42 42.87
C SER A 14 40.34 -0.42 43.51
N LEU A 15 41.21 -0.83 44.45
CA LEU A 15 42.19 0.06 45.06
C LEU A 15 43.42 0.26 44.17
N GLU A 16 43.78 -0.74 43.36
CA GLU A 16 44.96 -0.68 42.48
C GLU A 16 44.77 0.24 41.26
N LEU A 17 43.54 0.44 40.80
CA LEU A 17 43.24 1.35 39.67
C LEU A 17 43.17 2.84 40.07
N GLU A 18 43.08 3.16 41.36
CA GLU A 18 42.99 4.54 41.88
C GLU A 18 44.35 5.27 41.95
N LEU A 19 45.47 4.53 41.94
CA LEU A 19 46.83 5.08 41.97
C LEU A 19 47.32 5.62 40.61
N GLY A 20 46.56 5.41 39.52
CA GLY A 20 46.94 5.76 38.15
C GLY A 20 46.55 7.16 37.66
N ARG A 21 45.75 7.94 38.41
CA ARG A 21 45.48 9.36 38.09
C ARG A 21 46.30 10.23 39.03
N GLU A 22 47.10 11.15 38.51
CA GLU A 22 47.86 12.10 39.35
C GLU A 22 46.90 13.01 40.15
N TRP A 23 46.95 12.92 41.48
CA TRP A 23 46.17 13.71 42.44
C TRP A 23 46.77 15.11 42.66
N CYS A 24 47.03 15.87 41.60
CA CYS A 24 47.75 17.15 41.73
C CYS A 24 46.90 18.32 42.25
N LYS A 25 45.56 18.22 42.31
CA LYS A 25 44.67 19.30 42.76
C LYS A 25 43.54 18.81 43.69
N PRO A 26 43.20 19.57 44.76
CA PRO A 26 42.05 19.25 45.62
C PRO A 26 40.72 19.30 44.84
N PRO A 27 39.74 18.45 45.18
CA PRO A 27 38.46 18.42 44.48
C PRO A 27 37.64 19.68 44.74
N CYS A 28 36.92 20.16 43.72
CA CYS A 28 36.06 21.34 43.79
C CYS A 28 34.92 21.30 42.77
N PHE A 29 33.86 22.08 42.98
CA PHE A 29 32.72 22.12 42.06
C PHE A 29 33.08 22.81 40.73
N SER A 30 33.01 22.12 39.59
CA SER A 30 33.28 22.75 38.28
C SER A 30 32.32 22.28 37.19
N CYS A 31 31.63 23.23 36.55
CA CYS A 31 30.73 22.99 35.42
C CYS A 31 31.32 23.42 34.06
N GLY A 32 32.64 23.62 33.98
CA GLY A 32 33.31 24.16 32.80
C GLY A 32 33.57 23.17 31.65
N PHE A 33 33.30 21.88 31.86
CA PHE A 33 33.45 20.82 30.87
C PHE A 33 32.08 20.35 30.38
N ASP A 34 31.83 20.47 29.07
CA ASP A 34 30.56 20.07 28.47
C ASP A 34 30.78 18.82 27.59
N HIS A 35 30.42 17.64 28.12
CA HIS A 35 30.13 16.49 27.27
C HIS A 35 28.66 16.57 26.87
N ARG A 36 28.37 16.55 25.57
CA ARG A 36 27.01 16.57 24.98
C ARG A 36 26.09 15.40 25.39
N GLY A 37 26.48 14.56 26.35
CA GLY A 37 25.62 13.59 27.02
C GLY A 37 25.81 13.75 28.53
N GLY A 38 24.79 14.23 29.24
CA GLY A 38 24.83 14.60 30.66
C GLY A 38 25.03 13.44 31.67
N SER A 39 25.80 12.42 31.31
CA SER A 39 26.02 11.20 32.09
C SER A 39 27.22 11.28 33.05
N HIS A 40 28.13 12.24 32.90
CA HIS A 40 29.35 12.30 33.72
C HIS A 40 29.61 13.70 34.31
N PHE A 41 30.10 13.73 35.55
CA PHE A 41 30.57 14.95 36.22
C PHE A 41 32.01 15.29 35.82
N SER A 42 32.45 16.52 36.10
CA SER A 42 33.84 16.96 35.85
C SER A 42 34.83 16.02 36.55
N GLY A 43 36.02 15.79 35.98
CA GLY A 43 37.05 14.96 36.62
C GLY A 43 37.63 15.55 37.92
N GLU A 44 37.43 16.85 38.16
CA GLU A 44 37.85 17.57 39.37
C GLU A 44 36.76 17.60 40.46
N SER A 45 35.62 16.96 40.22
CA SER A 45 34.44 17.02 41.07
C SER A 45 34.55 16.12 42.30
N TYR A 46 33.77 16.36 43.35
CA TYR A 46 33.83 15.57 44.61
C TYR A 46 33.38 14.11 44.41
N LEU A 47 32.46 13.87 43.48
CA LEU A 47 32.05 12.51 43.12
C LEU A 47 33.13 11.77 42.31
N SER A 48 33.57 12.35 41.20
CA SER A 48 34.47 11.68 40.25
C SER A 48 35.90 11.50 40.78
N SER A 49 36.36 12.39 41.67
CA SER A 49 37.62 12.26 42.40
C SER A 49 37.61 11.17 43.47
N GLY A 50 36.44 10.62 43.81
CA GLY A 50 36.29 9.65 44.89
C GLY A 50 36.37 10.26 46.30
N SER A 51 36.27 11.60 46.44
CA SER A 51 36.25 12.28 47.75
C SER A 51 35.10 11.78 48.63
N LEU A 52 33.89 11.65 48.07
CA LEU A 52 32.73 11.14 48.81
C LEU A 52 32.92 9.69 49.27
N LYS A 53 33.51 8.82 48.43
CA LYS A 53 33.77 7.41 48.79
C LYS A 53 34.76 7.33 49.96
N ARG A 54 35.83 8.13 49.93
CA ARG A 54 36.80 8.21 51.04
C ARG A 54 36.16 8.70 52.32
N LEU A 55 35.32 9.73 52.25
CA LEU A 55 34.55 10.23 53.40
C LEU A 55 33.66 9.14 54.01
N ILE A 56 32.87 8.45 53.19
CA ILE A 56 31.94 7.39 53.64
C ILE A 56 32.70 6.19 54.22
N LEU A 57 33.86 5.83 53.66
CA LEU A 57 34.69 4.71 54.14
C LEU A 57 35.65 5.11 55.28
N ASN A 58 35.61 6.37 55.74
CA ASN A 58 36.51 6.94 56.73
C ASN A 58 38.01 6.72 56.39
N LEU A 59 38.35 6.97 55.13
CA LEU A 59 39.72 6.93 54.61
C LEU A 59 40.35 8.33 54.59
N ASP A 60 41.67 8.39 54.38
CA ASP A 60 42.39 9.66 54.24
C ASP A 60 41.75 10.52 53.13
N PRO A 61 41.28 11.76 53.44
CA PRO A 61 40.62 12.63 52.47
C PRO A 61 41.47 12.96 51.24
N LEU A 62 42.78 13.15 51.41
CA LEU A 62 43.71 13.52 50.32
C LEU A 62 45.09 12.88 50.57
N PRO A 63 45.30 11.61 50.17
CA PRO A 63 46.49 10.85 50.52
C PRO A 63 47.78 11.53 50.07
N THR A 64 47.83 12.13 48.87
CA THR A 64 49.03 12.71 48.26
C THR A 64 49.29 14.18 48.61
N ASN A 65 48.38 14.84 49.34
CA ASN A 65 48.49 16.28 49.62
C ASN A 65 48.85 16.50 51.10
N PHE A 66 49.56 17.60 51.38
CA PHE A 66 49.97 17.98 52.75
C PHE A 66 50.83 16.93 53.47
N GLU A 67 51.72 16.25 52.74
CA GLU A 67 52.72 15.34 53.34
C GLU A 67 53.98 16.08 53.79
N GLU A 68 54.24 17.28 53.27
CA GLU A 68 55.41 18.09 53.60
C GLU A 68 55.31 18.72 55.02
N ASP A 69 56.46 18.94 55.66
CA ASP A 69 56.56 19.57 57.00
C ASP A 69 55.95 20.99 57.04
N THR A 70 55.93 21.67 55.90
CA THR A 70 55.34 23.00 55.73
C THR A 70 54.27 23.02 54.66
N VAL A 71 53.19 23.77 54.89
CA VAL A 71 52.10 24.00 53.94
C VAL A 71 51.96 25.48 53.63
N GLU A 72 51.85 25.82 52.35
CA GLU A 72 51.52 27.19 51.92
C GLU A 72 50.00 27.40 51.95
N ILE A 73 49.53 28.33 52.76
CA ILE A 73 48.12 28.70 52.87
C ILE A 73 48.02 30.23 52.80
N PHE A 74 47.23 30.74 51.85
CA PHE A 74 47.04 32.18 51.60
C PHE A 74 48.35 32.94 51.31
N GLY A 75 49.32 32.26 50.68
CA GLY A 75 50.64 32.82 50.34
C GLY A 75 51.64 32.87 51.51
N ILE A 76 51.34 32.19 52.62
CA ILE A 76 52.17 32.14 53.84
C ILE A 76 52.54 30.69 54.11
N GLN A 77 53.80 30.40 54.45
CA GLN A 77 54.25 29.06 54.86
C GLN A 77 53.96 28.81 56.34
N TRP A 78 53.28 27.71 56.62
CA TRP A 78 52.90 27.26 57.96
C TRP A 78 53.45 25.86 58.25
N VAL A 79 53.64 25.51 59.53
CA VAL A 79 54.00 24.13 59.92
C VAL A 79 52.76 23.23 59.85
N THR A 80 52.78 22.22 58.98
CA THR A 80 51.60 21.42 58.60
C THR A 80 50.88 20.79 59.79
N GLU A 81 51.62 20.26 60.76
CA GLU A 81 51.04 19.54 61.92
C GLU A 81 50.52 20.44 63.04
N THR A 82 50.88 21.73 63.07
CA THR A 82 50.58 22.61 64.22
C THR A 82 49.86 23.91 63.85
N ALA A 83 49.80 24.27 62.56
CA ALA A 83 49.25 25.54 62.11
C ALA A 83 47.78 25.74 62.53
N LEU A 84 46.96 24.70 62.40
CA LEU A 84 45.55 24.78 62.77
C LEU A 84 45.36 24.95 64.28
N VAL A 85 46.15 24.27 65.12
CA VAL A 85 46.08 24.38 66.60
C VAL A 85 46.56 25.76 67.06
N ASN A 86 47.69 26.23 66.54
CA ASN A 86 48.33 27.47 67.00
C ASN A 86 47.68 28.74 66.43
N SER A 87 47.03 28.66 65.27
CA SER A 87 46.61 29.86 64.51
C SER A 87 45.24 29.74 63.83
N SER A 88 44.35 28.87 64.33
CA SER A 88 42.97 28.70 63.81
C SER A 88 42.27 30.03 63.49
N ARG A 89 42.14 30.93 64.47
CA ARG A 89 41.45 32.23 64.28
C ARG A 89 42.07 33.11 63.19
N VAL A 90 43.40 33.10 63.08
CA VAL A 90 44.13 33.89 62.08
C VAL A 90 43.88 33.32 60.69
N LEU A 91 43.91 31.99 60.54
CA LEU A 91 43.65 31.31 59.28
C LEU A 91 42.21 31.52 58.79
N PHE A 92 41.20 31.42 59.67
CA PHE A 92 39.81 31.73 59.32
C PHE A 92 39.57 33.23 59.03
N HIS A 93 40.31 34.13 59.69
CA HIS A 93 40.29 35.56 59.34
C HIS A 93 40.85 35.81 57.94
N LEU A 94 42.00 35.22 57.60
CA LEU A 94 42.58 35.28 56.26
C LEU A 94 41.61 34.70 55.22
N PHE A 95 40.94 33.59 55.50
CA PHE A 95 39.90 33.04 54.64
C PHE A 95 38.82 34.08 54.32
N ARG A 96 38.25 34.74 55.35
CA ARG A 96 37.21 35.78 55.16
C ARG A 96 37.74 36.97 54.35
N GLN A 97 39.00 37.38 54.56
CA GLN A 97 39.63 38.44 53.79
C GLN A 97 39.79 38.08 52.30
N TRP A 98 40.22 36.85 52.00
CA TRP A 98 40.35 36.38 50.62
C TRP A 98 38.97 36.26 49.93
N LEU A 99 37.94 35.79 50.65
CA LEU A 99 36.58 35.78 50.14
C LEU A 99 36.04 37.20 49.85
N TYR A 100 36.26 38.16 50.75
CA TYR A 100 35.93 39.57 50.52
C TYR A 100 36.61 40.12 49.27
N ASN A 101 37.89 39.79 49.05
CA ASN A 101 38.60 40.20 47.84
C ASN A 101 37.90 39.67 46.56
N LEU A 102 37.39 38.44 46.57
CA LEU A 102 36.62 37.91 45.44
C LEU A 102 35.31 38.68 45.21
N GLU A 103 34.61 39.05 46.28
CA GLU A 103 33.38 39.86 46.21
C GLU A 103 33.65 41.25 45.61
N THR A 104 34.78 41.90 45.94
CA THR A 104 35.14 43.20 45.35
C THR A 104 35.40 43.13 43.84
N LEU A 105 35.86 41.97 43.32
CA LEU A 105 36.07 41.77 41.88
C LEU A 105 34.76 41.79 41.07
N LEU A 106 33.60 41.62 41.71
CA LEU A 106 32.29 41.71 41.06
C LEU A 106 31.91 43.12 40.63
N GLN A 107 32.47 44.15 41.27
CA GLN A 107 32.16 45.55 41.01
C GLN A 107 32.94 46.13 39.79
N ALA A 108 33.90 45.37 39.25
CA ALA A 108 34.66 45.77 38.07
C ALA A 108 33.88 45.53 36.76
N SER A 109 33.79 46.54 35.89
CA SER A 109 33.11 46.40 34.59
C SER A 109 33.81 45.36 33.69
N CYS A 110 33.08 44.33 33.27
CA CYS A 110 33.58 43.27 32.39
C CYS A 110 33.71 43.75 30.94
N ASP A 111 34.81 44.43 30.60
CA ASP A 111 35.25 44.59 29.20
C ASP A 111 35.86 43.27 28.70
N PHE A 112 35.56 42.84 27.47
CA PHE A 112 36.06 41.57 26.88
C PHE A 112 37.59 41.40 26.98
N GLY A 113 38.37 42.49 27.00
CA GLY A 113 39.83 42.45 27.15
C GLY A 113 40.37 42.17 28.56
N LYS A 114 39.56 42.31 29.62
CA LYS A 114 39.98 42.10 31.03
C LYS A 114 39.55 40.74 31.61
N ILE A 115 38.74 39.97 30.87
CA ILE A 115 38.13 38.72 31.35
C ILE A 115 39.19 37.68 31.75
N SER A 116 40.29 37.55 31.01
CA SER A 116 41.35 36.58 31.33
C SER A 116 42.07 36.89 32.65
N ILE A 117 42.39 38.15 32.91
CA ILE A 117 43.06 38.60 34.14
C ILE A 117 42.10 38.50 35.35
N LEU A 118 40.83 38.85 35.16
CA LEU A 118 39.81 38.71 36.20
C LEU A 118 39.55 37.24 36.52
N HIS A 119 39.48 36.38 35.50
CA HIS A 119 39.32 34.94 35.66
C HIS A 119 40.49 34.33 36.44
N SER A 120 41.75 34.63 36.08
CA SER A 120 42.91 34.04 36.76
C SER A 120 43.05 34.49 38.21
N LYS A 121 42.73 35.76 38.50
CA LYS A 121 42.72 36.27 39.88
C LYS A 121 41.61 35.63 40.71
N ALA A 122 40.40 35.55 40.17
CA ALA A 122 39.27 34.93 40.84
C ALA A 122 39.47 33.42 41.06
N ASP A 123 40.06 32.72 40.09
CA ASP A 123 40.42 31.30 40.19
C ASP A 123 41.46 31.09 41.31
N ASN A 124 42.53 31.89 41.34
CA ASN A 124 43.55 31.80 42.39
C ASN A 124 42.95 31.98 43.79
N ILE A 125 42.10 32.99 43.99
CA ILE A 125 41.44 33.22 45.28
C ILE A 125 40.58 32.02 45.66
N ARG A 126 39.77 31.52 44.74
CA ARG A 126 38.93 30.34 44.96
C ARG A 126 39.76 29.12 45.35
N GLN A 127 40.84 28.82 44.62
CA GLN A 127 41.72 27.68 44.90
C GLN A 127 42.37 27.79 46.28
N GLN A 128 42.80 28.98 46.71
CA GLN A 128 43.37 29.19 48.05
C GLN A 128 42.35 28.89 49.16
N CYS A 129 41.11 29.38 49.01
CA CYS A 129 40.04 29.10 49.96
C CYS A 129 39.68 27.60 50.02
N VAL A 130 39.53 26.95 48.86
CA VAL A 130 39.25 25.50 48.79
C VAL A 130 40.38 24.68 49.40
N THR A 131 41.64 25.02 49.09
CA THR A 131 42.83 24.34 49.62
C THR A 131 42.90 24.44 51.14
N PHE A 132 42.58 25.60 51.73
CA PHE A 132 42.53 25.75 53.19
C PHE A 132 41.50 24.83 53.84
N LEU A 133 40.28 24.75 53.31
CA LEU A 133 39.24 23.88 53.87
C LEU A 133 39.62 22.40 53.75
N HIS A 134 40.25 22.00 52.64
CA HIS A 134 40.82 20.65 52.50
C HIS A 134 41.97 20.38 53.49
N TYR A 135 42.81 21.37 53.76
CA TYR A 135 43.83 21.26 54.80
C TYR A 135 43.20 21.01 56.18
N VAL A 136 42.10 21.71 56.52
CA VAL A 136 41.35 21.45 57.78
C VAL A 136 40.88 20.00 57.85
N LYS A 137 40.36 19.45 56.74
CA LYS A 137 39.91 18.05 56.67
C LYS A 137 41.06 17.07 56.92
N VAL A 138 42.17 17.24 56.20
CA VAL A 138 43.36 16.38 56.33
C VAL A 138 43.95 16.51 57.73
N PHE A 139 43.96 17.71 58.30
CA PHE A 139 44.38 17.94 59.67
C PHE A 139 43.53 17.15 60.68
N ILE A 140 42.21 17.26 60.57
CA ILE A 140 41.29 16.49 61.41
C ILE A 140 41.56 15.00 61.24
N PHE A 141 41.81 14.48 60.04
CA PHE A 141 42.03 13.05 59.84
C PHE A 141 43.41 12.56 60.35
N ARG A 142 44.51 13.24 60.01
CA ARG A 142 45.89 12.79 60.28
C ARG A 142 46.43 13.21 61.63
N TYR A 143 46.19 14.46 62.04
CA TYR A 143 46.95 15.08 63.14
C TYR A 143 46.15 15.26 64.43
N LEU A 144 44.82 15.42 64.36
CA LEU A 144 43.98 15.55 65.57
C LEU A 144 43.99 14.25 66.40
N LYS A 145 44.45 14.30 67.65
CA LYS A 145 44.44 13.15 68.56
C LYS A 145 43.12 13.04 69.34
N VAL A 146 42.59 11.82 69.48
CA VAL A 146 41.43 11.54 70.34
C VAL A 146 41.94 11.29 71.76
N GLN A 147 41.63 12.17 72.70
CA GLN A 147 42.00 11.97 74.10
C GLN A 147 41.11 10.90 74.74
N ASN A 148 41.72 9.81 75.23
CA ASN A 148 41.00 8.81 76.04
C ASN A 148 40.68 9.43 77.41
N ALA A 149 39.41 9.38 77.81
CA ALA A 149 38.89 10.00 79.03
C ALA A 149 39.44 9.42 80.36
N GLU A 150 40.49 8.59 80.34
CA GLU A 150 40.96 7.83 81.50
C GLU A 150 42.37 8.18 82.02
N SER A 151 43.07 9.19 81.49
CA SER A 151 44.36 9.64 82.07
C SER A 151 44.33 11.09 82.59
N PRO A 152 44.31 11.32 83.91
CA PRO A 152 44.35 12.65 84.51
C PRO A 152 45.78 13.01 84.96
N VAL A 153 46.67 13.42 84.05
CA VAL A 153 48.01 13.99 84.39
C VAL A 153 48.38 15.12 83.41
N PRO A 154 49.09 16.19 83.83
CA PRO A 154 49.11 17.48 83.15
C PRO A 154 49.75 17.47 81.76
N VAL A 155 49.11 18.29 80.94
CA VAL A 155 49.11 18.38 79.49
C VAL A 155 50.10 19.46 79.06
N HIS A 156 50.97 19.20 78.08
CA HIS A 156 51.83 20.24 77.48
C HIS A 156 50.94 21.42 77.01
N PRO A 157 51.35 22.71 77.07
CA PRO A 157 50.49 23.84 76.70
C PRO A 157 49.83 23.67 75.32
N TYR A 158 50.56 23.06 74.38
CA TYR A 158 50.05 22.65 73.08
C TYR A 158 48.86 21.69 73.15
N GLU A 159 48.97 20.59 73.91
CA GLU A 159 47.92 19.57 74.02
C GLU A 159 46.65 20.13 74.69
N THR A 160 46.76 21.21 75.48
CA THR A 160 45.62 21.90 76.10
C THR A 160 44.86 22.73 75.06
N VAL A 161 45.59 23.38 74.15
CA VAL A 161 45.03 24.13 73.01
C VAL A 161 44.48 23.16 71.95
N GLU A 162 45.15 22.03 71.73
CA GLU A 162 44.70 20.96 70.83
C GLU A 162 43.36 20.36 71.32
N ALA A 163 43.17 20.16 72.63
CA ALA A 163 41.91 19.68 73.20
C ALA A 163 40.72 20.64 72.99
N GLN A 164 40.98 21.96 72.91
CA GLN A 164 39.96 22.98 72.67
C GLN A 164 39.68 23.22 71.18
N LEU A 165 40.54 22.72 70.29
CA LEU A 165 40.45 22.94 68.85
C LEU A 165 39.11 22.45 68.25
N PRO A 166 38.55 21.26 68.59
CA PRO A 166 37.27 20.82 68.05
C PRO A 166 36.12 21.81 68.29
N SER A 167 36.02 22.35 69.50
CA SER A 167 35.01 23.36 69.87
C SER A 167 35.24 24.70 69.17
N LEU A 168 36.50 25.14 69.06
CA LEU A 168 36.86 26.35 68.31
C LEU A 168 36.56 26.21 66.81
N LEU A 169 36.75 25.02 66.23
CA LEU A 169 36.42 24.76 64.83
C LEU A 169 34.90 24.85 64.60
N VAL A 170 34.08 24.33 65.51
CA VAL A 170 32.61 24.50 65.41
C VAL A 170 32.21 25.98 65.42
N ASP A 171 32.79 26.78 66.31
CA ASP A 171 32.54 28.22 66.39
C ASP A 171 32.99 28.97 65.11
N GLU A 172 34.19 28.68 64.58
CA GLU A 172 34.70 29.33 63.37
C GLU A 172 33.96 28.90 62.09
N LEU A 173 33.54 27.62 62.00
CA LEU A 173 32.71 27.12 60.90
C LEU A 173 31.32 27.76 60.93
N HIS A 174 30.72 27.90 62.11
CA HIS A 174 29.46 28.64 62.26
C HIS A 174 29.62 30.11 61.84
N GLY A 175 30.68 30.78 62.31
CA GLY A 175 31.00 32.15 61.91
C GLY A 175 31.28 32.30 60.41
N LEU A 176 31.85 31.27 59.76
CA LEU A 176 32.05 31.24 58.31
C LEU A 176 30.71 31.11 57.57
N LEU A 177 29.81 30.22 58.01
CA LEU A 177 28.48 30.06 57.42
C LEU A 177 27.65 31.35 57.53
N LEU A 178 27.71 32.02 58.69
CA LEU A 178 27.04 33.32 58.88
C LEU A 178 27.61 34.42 57.97
N TYR A 179 28.92 34.41 57.71
CA TYR A 179 29.56 35.36 56.80
C TYR A 179 29.15 35.13 55.34
N VAL A 180 29.17 33.87 54.89
CA VAL A 180 28.86 33.45 53.51
C VAL A 180 27.37 33.62 53.20
N GLY A 181 26.49 33.44 54.19
CA GLY A 181 25.04 33.61 54.04
C GLY A 181 24.36 32.48 53.27
N ARG A 182 23.14 32.74 52.79
CA ARG A 182 22.30 31.78 52.05
C ARG A 182 22.68 31.75 50.57
N LEU A 183 22.69 30.56 49.96
CA LEU A 183 22.97 30.42 48.52
C LEU A 183 21.95 31.17 47.67
N CYS A 184 20.68 31.18 48.05
CA CYS A 184 19.61 31.81 47.27
C CYS A 184 19.61 33.32 47.23
N GLU A 185 20.31 33.96 48.17
CA GLU A 185 20.38 35.41 48.29
C GLU A 185 21.48 36.01 47.38
N LEU A 186 22.27 35.14 46.74
CA LEU A 186 23.35 35.56 45.84
C LEU A 186 22.78 36.25 44.57
N PRO A 187 23.14 37.52 44.30
CA PRO A 187 22.63 38.28 43.16
C PRO A 187 23.04 37.70 41.79
N SER A 188 24.09 36.87 41.76
CA SER A 188 24.63 36.25 40.55
C SER A 188 23.72 35.16 39.96
N ILE A 189 22.81 34.58 40.74
CA ILE A 189 21.96 33.44 40.35
C ILE A 189 20.84 33.84 39.37
N ASN A 190 20.41 35.11 39.38
CA ASN A 190 19.33 35.62 38.52
C ASN A 190 19.78 36.01 37.10
N SER A 191 21.09 36.01 36.82
CA SER A 191 21.59 36.32 35.48
C SER A 191 21.66 35.04 34.66
N GLY A 192 20.76 34.90 33.67
CA GLY A 192 20.74 33.81 32.69
C GLY A 192 21.96 33.75 31.74
N ALA A 193 23.13 34.22 32.18
CA ALA A 193 24.35 34.41 31.41
C ALA A 193 25.36 33.25 31.56
N PHE A 194 25.13 32.27 32.45
CA PHE A 194 26.05 31.13 32.62
C PHE A 194 26.00 30.09 31.49
N VAL A 195 25.14 30.29 30.48
CA VAL A 195 24.89 29.33 29.38
C VAL A 195 25.61 29.71 28.08
N ASN A 196 26.37 30.82 28.04
CA ASN A 196 27.17 31.10 26.86
C ASN A 196 28.39 30.17 26.80
N GLN A 197 28.32 29.27 25.81
CA GLN A 197 29.31 28.27 25.38
C GLN A 197 30.71 28.88 25.20
N ASN A 198 31.46 29.07 26.28
CA ASN A 198 32.85 29.48 26.19
C ASN A 198 33.73 28.25 25.97
N GLN A 199 34.01 27.93 24.70
CA GLN A 199 35.05 26.96 24.31
C GLN A 199 36.46 27.32 24.87
N ILE A 200 36.62 28.53 25.42
CA ILE A 200 37.89 29.11 25.89
C ILE A 200 38.09 28.95 27.42
N LYS A 201 37.17 28.31 28.17
CA LYS A 201 37.26 28.08 29.64
C LYS A 201 37.51 29.35 30.50
N LEU A 202 37.11 30.53 30.01
CA LEU A 202 37.21 31.79 30.76
C LEU A 202 35.85 32.13 31.38
N TYR A 203 35.82 32.29 32.71
CA TYR A 203 34.62 32.54 33.50
C TYR A 203 34.68 33.88 34.26
N PRO A 204 33.55 34.60 34.38
CA PRO A 204 33.48 35.84 35.16
C PRO A 204 33.65 35.57 36.67
N PRO A 205 34.07 36.58 37.47
CA PRO A 205 34.20 36.43 38.93
C PRO A 205 32.90 35.97 39.63
N SER A 206 31.72 36.30 39.08
CA SER A 206 30.42 35.83 39.60
C SER A 206 30.22 34.31 39.51
N TRP A 207 30.84 33.67 38.51
CA TRP A 207 30.86 32.21 38.40
C TRP A 207 31.75 31.60 39.49
N HIS A 208 32.94 32.15 39.68
CA HIS A 208 33.88 31.69 40.71
C HIS A 208 33.33 31.85 42.12
N LEU A 209 32.67 32.97 42.41
CA LEU A 209 32.03 33.19 43.71
C LEU A 209 30.93 32.16 43.98
N LEU A 210 30.04 31.91 43.02
CA LEU A 210 28.98 30.91 43.18
C LEU A 210 29.55 29.52 43.49
N HIS A 211 30.56 29.08 42.74
CA HIS A 211 31.16 27.76 42.94
C HIS A 211 31.97 27.69 44.23
N LEU A 212 32.62 28.77 44.66
CA LEU A 212 33.27 28.84 45.97
C LEU A 212 32.24 28.75 47.10
N HIS A 213 31.08 29.39 47.00
CA HIS A 213 30.02 29.21 48.00
C HIS A 213 29.54 27.75 48.06
N LEU A 214 29.36 27.08 46.91
CA LEU A 214 29.04 25.65 46.87
C LEU A 214 30.13 24.82 47.56
N ASP A 215 31.42 25.10 47.28
CA ASP A 215 32.56 24.42 47.90
C ASP A 215 32.56 24.61 49.41
N ILE A 216 32.36 25.85 49.90
CA ILE A 216 32.32 26.15 51.33
C ILE A 216 31.18 25.38 52.01
N HIS A 217 29.96 25.48 51.50
CA HIS A 217 28.82 24.82 52.14
C HIS A 217 28.96 23.30 52.17
N TRP A 218 29.53 22.68 51.13
CA TRP A 218 29.80 21.24 51.11
C TRP A 218 30.95 20.85 52.05
N LEU A 219 32.09 21.52 51.96
CA LEU A 219 33.27 21.22 52.77
C LEU A 219 33.01 21.41 54.27
N VAL A 220 32.21 22.40 54.65
CA VAL A 220 31.80 22.58 56.05
C VAL A 220 30.97 21.36 56.53
N LEU A 221 30.06 20.83 55.71
CA LEU A 221 29.32 19.60 56.06
C LEU A 221 30.24 18.39 56.19
N GLU A 222 31.21 18.23 55.28
CA GLU A 222 32.20 17.15 55.38
C GLU A 222 33.06 17.27 56.64
N ILE A 223 33.54 18.48 56.96
CA ILE A 223 34.35 18.77 58.15
C ILE A 223 33.55 18.44 59.42
N LEU A 224 32.31 18.91 59.52
CA LEU A 224 31.44 18.63 60.68
C LEU A 224 31.14 17.13 60.81
N HIS A 225 30.94 16.43 59.69
CA HIS A 225 30.75 14.98 59.69
C HIS A 225 32.00 14.24 60.17
N MET A 226 33.18 14.54 59.63
CA MET A 226 34.44 13.90 60.05
C MET A 226 34.80 14.21 61.50
N LEU A 227 34.52 15.43 61.95
CA LEU A 227 34.76 15.80 63.34
C LEU A 227 33.88 14.97 64.29
N GLY A 228 32.61 14.75 63.93
CA GLY A 228 31.69 13.87 64.67
C GLY A 228 32.12 12.40 64.66
N GLU A 229 32.50 11.87 63.48
CA GLU A 229 32.96 10.48 63.33
C GLU A 229 34.26 10.20 64.09
N LYS A 230 35.22 11.14 64.06
CA LYS A 230 36.53 10.95 64.69
C LYS A 230 36.46 10.99 66.21
N LEU A 231 35.65 11.87 66.78
CA LEU A 231 35.54 12.03 68.23
C LEU A 231 34.44 11.19 68.87
N LYS A 232 33.47 10.68 68.09
CA LYS A 232 32.33 9.85 68.54
C LYS A 232 31.53 10.44 69.71
N GLN A 233 31.64 11.75 69.94
CA GLN A 233 30.99 12.51 71.01
C GLN A 233 30.42 13.81 70.45
N VAL A 234 29.43 14.37 71.15
CA VAL A 234 28.85 15.68 70.80
C VAL A 234 29.80 16.77 71.27
N ILE A 235 30.17 17.65 70.35
CA ILE A 235 31.12 18.74 70.60
C ILE A 235 30.33 20.02 70.76
N TYR A 236 30.53 20.71 71.89
CA TYR A 236 29.88 21.97 72.20
C TYR A 236 30.76 23.15 71.77
N GLY A 237 30.18 24.13 71.08
CA GLY A 237 30.81 25.43 70.81
C GLY A 237 30.96 26.23 72.10
N HIS A 238 32.02 27.05 72.19
CA HIS A 238 32.33 27.79 73.41
C HIS A 238 31.66 29.18 73.46
N GLN A 239 31.35 29.77 72.30
CA GLN A 239 30.99 31.20 72.21
C GLN A 239 29.52 31.48 71.88
N PHE A 240 28.81 30.54 71.26
CA PHE A 240 27.47 30.78 70.72
C PHE A 240 26.40 30.00 71.50
N MET A 241 25.69 30.72 72.37
CA MET A 241 24.41 30.29 72.93
C MET A 241 23.31 30.77 71.97
N ASN A 242 22.51 29.87 71.38
CA ASN A 242 21.42 30.29 70.51
C ASN A 242 20.40 31.12 71.29
N LEU A 243 19.74 32.11 70.65
CA LEU A 243 18.70 32.96 71.25
C LEU A 243 17.53 32.18 71.89
N ALA A 244 17.42 30.88 71.61
CA ALA A 244 16.43 29.94 72.13
C ALA A 244 16.88 29.16 73.40
N GLY A 245 18.14 29.28 73.84
CA GLY A 245 18.67 28.59 75.03
C GLY A 245 19.29 27.21 74.78
N ASP A 246 19.43 26.78 73.52
CA ASP A 246 20.08 25.52 73.15
C ASP A 246 21.59 25.73 72.86
N ASN A 247 22.43 24.80 73.33
CA ASN A 247 23.87 24.86 73.10
C ASN A 247 24.21 24.57 71.63
N LEU A 248 25.03 25.39 70.97
CA LEU A 248 25.57 25.10 69.64
C LEU A 248 26.44 23.83 69.71
N THR A 249 26.09 22.82 68.92
CA THR A 249 26.87 21.58 68.79
C THR A 249 27.26 21.31 67.35
N ASN A 250 28.28 20.48 67.12
CA ASN A 250 28.61 20.00 65.78
C ASN A 250 27.42 19.29 65.09
N VAL A 251 26.58 18.59 65.86
CA VAL A 251 25.38 17.90 65.35
C VAL A 251 24.28 18.90 64.99
N SER A 252 23.94 19.81 65.90
CA SER A 252 22.90 20.82 65.65
C SER A 252 23.29 21.79 64.53
N LEU A 253 24.57 22.18 64.45
CA LEU A 253 25.08 23.01 63.35
C LEU A 253 25.02 22.29 62.00
N PHE A 254 25.33 20.99 61.98
CA PHE A 254 25.20 20.18 60.76
C PHE A 254 23.74 20.10 60.31
N GLU A 255 22.81 19.82 61.23
CA GLU A 255 21.38 19.70 60.93
C GLU A 255 20.79 21.03 60.44
N GLU A 256 21.06 22.14 61.14
CA GLU A 256 20.62 23.48 60.74
C GLU A 256 21.18 23.90 59.38
N HIS A 257 22.49 23.70 59.16
CA HIS A 257 23.13 24.04 57.89
C HIS A 257 22.61 23.17 56.74
N CYS A 258 22.42 21.87 56.97
CA CYS A 258 21.85 20.98 55.96
C CYS A 258 20.41 21.34 55.61
N GLU A 259 19.57 21.69 56.60
CA GLU A 259 18.20 22.14 56.36
C GLU A 259 18.17 23.42 55.51
N ASN A 260 18.99 24.40 55.89
CA ASN A 260 19.14 25.66 55.15
C ASN A 260 19.61 25.42 53.71
N LEU A 261 20.55 24.51 53.51
CA LEU A 261 21.06 24.16 52.19
C LEU A 261 20.00 23.49 51.31
N LEU A 262 19.19 22.57 51.87
CA LEU A 262 18.07 21.96 51.18
C LEU A 262 16.99 23.00 50.83
N CYS A 263 16.65 23.90 51.75
CA CYS A 263 15.76 25.04 51.47
C CYS A 263 16.28 25.92 50.33
N ASP A 264 17.59 26.13 50.27
CA ASP A 264 18.20 26.91 49.21
C ASP A 264 18.09 26.19 47.86
N LEU A 265 18.43 24.90 47.80
CA LEU A 265 18.29 24.11 46.59
C LEU A 265 16.84 24.05 46.06
N ILE A 266 15.85 23.97 46.97
CA ILE A 266 14.42 24.04 46.62
C ILE A 266 14.10 25.42 46.04
N SER A 267 14.57 26.51 46.65
CA SER A 267 14.33 27.88 46.19
C SER A 267 14.97 28.16 44.82
N LEU A 268 16.16 27.61 44.56
CA LEU A 268 16.80 27.66 43.24
C LEU A 268 15.97 26.93 42.19
N SER A 269 15.39 25.78 42.56
CA SER A 269 14.51 25.00 41.68
C SER A 269 13.20 25.74 41.41
N LEU A 270 12.61 26.41 42.42
CA LEU A 270 11.41 27.23 42.31
C LEU A 270 11.56 28.35 41.27
N ASN A 271 12.68 29.08 41.30
CA ASN A 271 12.98 30.16 40.33
C ASN A 271 13.00 29.68 38.86
N ARG A 272 13.29 28.40 38.65
CA ARG A 272 13.26 27.76 37.32
C ARG A 272 11.86 27.30 36.97
N TYR A 273 11.16 26.68 37.92
CA TYR A 273 9.80 26.17 37.72
C TYR A 273 8.79 27.24 37.27
N ASP A 274 8.88 28.47 37.80
CA ASP A 274 8.01 29.57 37.39
C ASP A 274 8.05 29.90 35.88
N LYS A 275 9.08 29.41 35.16
CA LYS A 275 9.25 29.56 33.71
C LYS A 275 8.88 28.29 32.92
N VAL A 276 8.59 27.18 33.61
CA VAL A 276 8.32 25.87 33.00
C VAL A 276 6.83 25.74 32.69
N ARG A 277 6.53 25.34 31.45
CA ARG A 277 5.17 24.96 31.06
C ARG A 277 4.88 23.52 31.50
N PRO A 278 3.63 23.17 31.87
CA PRO A 278 3.27 21.79 32.22
C PRO A 278 3.67 20.74 31.17
N SER A 279 3.65 21.09 29.89
CA SER A 279 4.09 20.24 28.78
C SER A 279 5.60 19.99 28.71
N GLU A 280 6.40 20.88 29.29
CA GLU A 280 7.88 20.85 29.26
C GLU A 280 8.47 20.32 30.57
N ALA A 281 7.62 20.00 31.54
CA ALA A 281 8.00 19.66 32.91
C ALA A 281 9.12 18.61 33.00
N LEU A 282 9.06 17.51 32.22
CA LEU A 282 10.09 16.46 32.27
C LEU A 282 11.33 16.74 31.41
N VAL A 283 11.28 17.74 30.52
CA VAL A 283 12.39 18.09 29.62
C VAL A 283 13.25 19.20 30.25
N SER A 284 12.62 20.11 30.99
CA SER A 284 13.29 21.20 31.69
C SER A 284 14.10 20.70 32.88
N HIS A 285 15.41 20.90 32.86
CA HIS A 285 16.27 20.51 33.99
C HIS A 285 16.10 21.46 35.19
N HIS A 286 15.91 20.91 36.38
CA HIS A 286 15.70 21.70 37.61
C HIS A 286 16.96 22.41 38.12
N CYS A 287 18.16 21.89 37.83
CA CYS A 287 19.41 22.51 38.26
C CYS A 287 19.88 23.61 37.30
N PRO A 288 20.44 24.73 37.81
CA PRO A 288 21.05 25.78 36.98
C PRO A 288 22.37 25.35 36.33
N CYS A 289 23.13 24.44 36.96
CA CYS A 289 24.38 23.87 36.42
C CYS A 289 24.61 22.44 36.97
N SER A 290 25.61 21.73 36.41
CA SER A 290 25.99 20.38 36.85
C SER A 290 26.50 20.31 38.29
N CYS A 291 27.07 21.39 38.83
CA CYS A 291 27.55 21.45 40.21
C CYS A 291 26.42 21.45 41.24
N VAL A 292 25.30 22.12 40.95
CA VAL A 292 24.12 22.06 41.82
C VAL A 292 23.49 20.67 41.78
N LYS A 293 23.49 20.01 40.60
CA LYS A 293 23.12 18.60 40.47
C LYS A 293 24.06 17.70 41.29
N GLU A 294 25.36 17.94 41.25
CA GLU A 294 26.34 17.20 42.05
C GLU A 294 26.09 17.40 43.55
N LEU A 295 25.82 18.62 44.01
CA LEU A 295 25.52 18.90 45.41
C LEU A 295 24.28 18.14 45.90
N TRP A 296 23.22 18.05 45.10
CA TRP A 296 22.07 17.19 45.42
C TRP A 296 22.48 15.72 45.61
N VAL A 297 23.27 15.17 44.70
CA VAL A 297 23.75 13.76 44.77
C VAL A 297 24.62 13.54 46.01
N LEU A 298 25.51 14.48 46.32
CA LEU A 298 26.37 14.45 47.50
C LEU A 298 25.55 14.44 48.80
N LEU A 299 24.53 15.30 48.91
CA LEU A 299 23.63 15.35 50.07
C LEU A 299 22.80 14.08 50.22
N ILE A 300 22.31 13.51 49.11
CA ILE A 300 21.57 12.23 49.12
C ILE A 300 22.45 11.15 49.76
N HIS A 301 23.66 10.92 49.26
CA HIS A 301 24.53 9.85 49.77
C HIS A 301 25.00 10.12 51.22
N LEU A 302 25.30 11.37 51.57
CA LEU A 302 25.75 11.73 52.92
C LEU A 302 24.65 11.53 53.97
N LEU A 303 23.43 12.00 53.70
CA LEU A 303 22.31 11.84 54.63
C LEU A 303 21.84 10.38 54.71
N GLU A 304 21.86 9.63 53.61
CA GLU A 304 21.60 8.19 53.64
C GLU A 304 22.63 7.45 54.49
N HIS A 305 23.90 7.77 54.31
CA HIS A 305 24.96 7.20 55.14
C HIS A 305 24.71 7.52 56.62
N ARG A 306 24.47 8.79 56.96
CA ARG A 306 24.19 9.16 58.35
C ARG A 306 22.94 8.50 58.91
N SER A 307 21.85 8.38 58.14
CA SER A 307 20.62 7.73 58.60
C SER A 307 20.78 6.23 58.89
N LYS A 308 21.73 5.55 58.23
CA LYS A 308 22.03 4.12 58.46
C LYS A 308 22.91 3.88 59.68
N TRP A 309 23.77 4.84 60.03
CA TRP A 309 24.80 4.70 61.07
C TRP A 309 24.56 5.58 62.31
N SER A 310 23.60 6.50 62.26
CA SER A 310 23.16 7.39 63.35
C SER A 310 21.63 7.49 63.39
N LEU A 311 21.04 7.89 64.52
CA LEU A 311 19.57 8.06 64.70
C LEU A 311 18.98 9.25 63.89
N SER A 312 19.65 9.72 62.83
CA SER A 312 19.22 10.85 62.02
C SER A 312 18.16 10.46 60.99
N GLU A 313 17.32 11.41 60.59
CA GLU A 313 16.31 11.19 59.56
C GLU A 313 16.92 10.95 58.15
N SER A 314 16.20 10.20 57.31
CA SER A 314 16.59 9.98 55.91
C SER A 314 16.41 11.24 55.06
N PHE A 315 17.13 11.30 53.92
CA PHE A 315 17.06 12.43 52.98
C PHE A 315 15.60 12.77 52.58
N TRP A 316 14.79 11.76 52.24
CA TRP A 316 13.40 11.98 51.85
C TRP A 316 12.55 12.60 52.96
N ASN A 317 12.79 12.26 54.23
CA ASN A 317 12.06 12.86 55.35
C ASN A 317 12.37 14.35 55.51
N TRP A 318 13.65 14.73 55.40
CA TRP A 318 14.06 16.15 55.37
C TRP A 318 13.38 16.89 54.23
N LEU A 319 13.47 16.36 53.00
CA LEU A 319 12.87 17.00 51.82
C LEU A 319 11.34 17.09 51.94
N ASN A 320 10.68 16.04 52.40
CA ASN A 320 9.22 16.00 52.58
C ASN A 320 8.75 17.02 53.61
N LYS A 321 9.47 17.19 54.73
CA LYS A 321 9.15 18.23 55.73
C LYS A 321 9.17 19.62 55.09
N LEU A 322 10.21 19.92 54.33
CA LEU A 322 10.36 21.22 53.64
C LEU A 322 9.28 21.42 52.58
N LEU A 323 9.02 20.43 51.72
CA LEU A 323 7.96 20.53 50.70
C LEU A 323 6.57 20.62 51.32
N LYS A 324 6.32 19.99 52.48
CA LYS A 324 5.06 20.12 53.21
C LYS A 324 4.77 21.55 53.66
N THR A 325 5.80 22.33 54.02
CA THR A 325 5.63 23.74 54.38
C THR A 325 5.06 24.61 53.25
N LEU A 326 5.24 24.21 51.99
CA LEU A 326 4.68 24.93 50.83
C LEU A 326 3.14 24.86 50.77
N PHE A 327 2.53 23.89 51.46
CA PHE A 327 1.07 23.76 51.52
C PHE A 327 0.45 24.46 52.73
N ASP A 328 1.25 24.84 53.73
CA ASP A 328 0.79 25.51 54.95
C ASP A 328 0.64 27.02 54.71
N LYS A 329 -0.56 27.57 54.94
CA LYS A 329 -0.84 29.02 54.85
C LYS A 329 -0.49 29.80 56.13
N SER A 330 0.00 29.13 57.18
CA SER A 330 0.25 29.74 58.49
C SER A 330 1.60 30.44 58.54
N SER A 331 1.58 31.73 58.86
CA SER A 331 2.75 32.59 59.05
C SER A 331 3.44 32.34 60.40
N ASP A 332 3.79 31.10 60.72
CA ASP A 332 4.53 30.81 61.95
C ASP A 332 6.02 31.07 61.74
N ARG A 333 6.52 32.18 62.31
CA ARG A 333 7.86 32.77 62.07
C ARG A 333 9.05 31.95 62.55
N ARG A 334 8.85 30.73 63.08
CA ARG A 334 9.92 29.89 63.67
C ARG A 334 10.54 28.86 62.72
N ARG A 335 10.11 28.79 61.46
CA ARG A 335 10.63 27.82 60.47
C ARG A 335 11.53 28.52 59.44
N PRO A 336 12.53 27.83 58.85
CA PRO A 336 13.34 28.39 57.78
C PRO A 336 12.43 28.85 56.63
N VAL A 337 12.39 30.16 56.41
CA VAL A 337 11.44 30.80 55.49
C VAL A 337 11.94 30.60 54.05
N LEU A 338 11.18 29.86 53.24
CA LEU A 338 11.34 29.91 51.78
C LEU A 338 11.10 31.34 51.30
N ILE A 339 12.09 31.88 50.58
CA ILE A 339 12.11 33.30 50.13
C ILE A 339 10.94 33.59 49.17
N MET A 340 10.41 32.57 48.47
CA MET A 340 9.37 32.69 47.45
C MET A 340 8.30 31.61 47.59
N GLN A 341 7.03 31.99 47.41
CA GLN A 341 5.89 31.08 47.38
C GLN A 341 5.58 30.68 45.92
N PRO A 342 5.49 29.38 45.59
CA PRO A 342 5.20 28.92 44.24
C PRO A 342 3.80 29.32 43.78
N ARG A 343 3.66 29.63 42.47
CA ARG A 343 2.35 29.83 41.82
C ARG A 343 1.50 28.57 41.85
N ASP A 344 2.14 27.41 41.69
CA ASP A 344 1.54 26.07 41.78
C ASP A 344 2.38 25.19 42.72
N PRO A 345 2.10 25.21 44.04
CA PRO A 345 2.83 24.40 45.03
C PRO A 345 2.74 22.89 44.76
N LEU A 346 1.62 22.43 44.21
CA LEU A 346 1.37 21.02 43.94
C LEU A 346 2.16 20.55 42.72
N GLY A 347 2.08 21.28 41.60
CA GLY A 347 2.85 21.00 40.40
C GLY A 347 4.36 21.10 40.63
N PHE A 348 4.82 22.08 41.42
CA PHE A 348 6.22 22.19 41.82
C PHE A 348 6.70 20.98 42.63
N SER A 349 5.88 20.49 43.58
CA SER A 349 6.22 19.32 44.39
C SER A 349 6.37 18.07 43.53
N TRP A 350 5.45 17.85 42.58
CA TRP A 350 5.55 16.76 41.60
C TRP A 350 6.82 16.86 40.76
N TRP A 351 7.07 18.04 40.20
CA TRP A 351 8.23 18.30 39.34
C TRP A 351 9.55 18.07 40.08
N THR A 352 9.69 18.60 41.29
CA THR A 352 10.91 18.51 42.09
C THR A 352 11.21 17.07 42.50
N ILE A 353 10.21 16.34 43.00
CA ILE A 353 10.41 14.92 43.40
C ILE A 353 10.83 14.07 42.22
N THR A 354 10.19 14.22 41.06
CA THR A 354 10.54 13.42 39.87
C THR A 354 11.99 13.64 39.44
N HIS A 355 12.48 14.88 39.49
CA HIS A 355 13.85 15.14 39.11
C HIS A 355 14.87 14.76 40.20
N VAL A 356 14.56 14.97 41.48
CA VAL A 356 15.43 14.53 42.58
C VAL A 356 15.51 13.00 42.63
N ALA A 357 14.42 12.29 42.36
CA ALA A 357 14.42 10.83 42.24
C ALA A 357 15.36 10.35 41.13
N SER A 358 15.47 11.08 40.02
CA SER A 358 16.43 10.73 38.95
C SER A 358 17.90 10.80 39.38
N PHE A 359 18.22 11.49 40.48
CA PHE A 359 19.60 11.59 40.98
C PHE A 359 20.07 10.34 41.73
N TYR A 360 19.15 9.49 42.17
CA TYR A 360 19.47 8.19 42.78
C TYR A 360 20.17 7.23 41.81
N GLN A 361 20.10 7.49 40.50
CA GLN A 361 20.82 6.72 39.49
C GLN A 361 22.34 6.92 39.56
N PHE A 362 22.84 7.99 40.20
CA PHE A 362 24.28 8.22 40.32
C PHE A 362 24.85 7.53 41.55
N ASP A 363 25.88 6.72 41.35
CA ASP A 363 26.63 6.08 42.42
C ASP A 363 27.57 7.07 43.15
N ARG A 364 28.40 6.55 44.07
CA ARG A 364 29.37 7.34 44.86
C ARG A 364 30.51 7.92 44.01
N HIS A 365 30.66 7.50 42.76
CA HIS A 365 31.63 7.99 41.78
C HIS A 365 31.01 8.99 40.79
N GLY A 366 29.69 9.21 40.89
CA GLY A 366 28.96 10.02 39.92
C GLY A 366 28.77 9.32 38.58
N THR A 367 28.94 8.00 38.52
CA THR A 367 28.60 7.18 37.36
C THR A 367 27.16 6.68 37.47
N PRO A 368 26.41 6.65 36.35
CA PRO A 368 25.05 6.11 36.35
C PRO A 368 25.10 4.59 36.56
N ASP A 369 24.53 4.12 37.67
CA ASP A 369 24.37 2.70 38.00
C ASP A 369 22.91 2.29 37.81
N GLU A 370 22.62 1.65 36.67
CA GLU A 370 21.27 1.18 36.33
C GLU A 370 20.80 0.01 37.21
N MET A 371 21.70 -0.66 37.94
CA MET A 371 21.36 -1.84 38.74
C MET A 371 21.06 -1.54 40.21
N ARG A 372 21.29 -0.30 40.67
CA ARG A 372 21.03 0.09 42.06
C ARG A 372 19.53 0.21 42.34
N GLN A 373 19.07 -0.44 43.42
CA GLN A 373 17.74 -0.18 43.96
C GLN A 373 17.67 1.23 44.54
N MET A 374 16.81 2.07 43.97
CA MET A 374 16.59 3.45 44.41
C MET A 374 15.65 3.47 45.62
N GLU A 375 15.97 4.26 46.65
CA GLU A 375 15.07 4.43 47.81
C GLU A 375 13.82 5.21 47.38
N SER A 376 12.64 4.65 47.60
CA SER A 376 11.38 5.24 47.17
C SER A 376 10.79 6.21 48.21
N ASN A 377 10.00 7.15 47.71
CA ASN A 377 9.25 8.11 48.55
C ASN A 377 7.74 8.03 48.26
N TRP A 378 7.23 6.81 48.13
CA TRP A 378 5.84 6.59 47.76
C TRP A 378 4.84 7.19 48.74
N ASN A 379 5.12 7.20 50.04
CA ASN A 379 4.23 7.75 51.06
C ASN A 379 3.86 9.22 50.78
N PHE A 380 4.83 10.04 50.40
CA PHE A 380 4.58 11.44 50.06
C PHE A 380 3.88 11.58 48.70
N VAL A 381 4.26 10.75 47.72
CA VAL A 381 3.59 10.73 46.41
C VAL A 381 2.12 10.33 46.52
N GLU A 382 1.76 9.41 47.41
CA GLU A 382 0.37 9.06 47.69
C GLU A 382 -0.42 10.24 48.27
N GLU A 383 0.18 11.07 49.14
CA GLU A 383 -0.42 12.32 49.61
C GLU A 383 -0.62 13.32 48.47
N LEU A 384 0.38 13.49 47.59
CA LEU A 384 0.29 14.39 46.43
C LEU A 384 -0.77 13.93 45.41
N LEU A 385 -0.87 12.61 45.17
CA LEU A 385 -1.90 12.04 44.30
C LEU A 385 -3.30 12.31 44.85
N LYS A 386 -3.52 12.10 46.14
CA LYS A 386 -4.81 12.39 46.80
C LYS A 386 -5.21 13.86 46.67
N LYS A 387 -4.25 14.79 46.79
CA LYS A 387 -4.49 16.22 46.53
C LYS A 387 -4.78 16.52 45.05
N SER A 388 -4.08 15.85 44.14
CA SER A 388 -4.22 16.06 42.68
C SER A 388 -5.59 15.65 42.13
N ILE A 389 -6.24 14.67 42.76
CA ILE A 389 -7.55 14.15 42.35
C ILE A 389 -8.73 14.66 43.21
N ASN A 390 -8.45 15.55 44.17
CA ASN A 390 -9.48 16.08 45.06
C ASN A 390 -10.44 17.00 44.30
N VAL A 391 -11.73 16.69 44.34
CA VAL A 391 -12.78 17.41 43.61
C VAL A 391 -12.95 18.85 44.12
N GLN A 392 -12.60 19.11 45.38
CA GLN A 392 -12.70 20.44 45.99
C GLN A 392 -11.65 21.44 45.49
N ASP A 393 -10.47 20.95 45.08
CA ASP A 393 -9.35 21.78 44.63
C ASP A 393 -9.33 21.99 43.11
N GLY A 394 -10.16 21.25 42.35
CA GLY A 394 -10.51 21.56 40.95
C GLY A 394 -9.32 21.63 39.97
N VAL A 395 -8.34 20.74 40.08
CA VAL A 395 -7.17 20.72 39.17
C VAL A 395 -7.61 20.50 37.73
N PRO A 396 -7.25 21.39 36.78
CA PRO A 396 -7.61 21.23 35.38
C PRO A 396 -6.85 20.05 34.73
N GLU A 397 -7.44 19.49 33.68
CA GLU A 397 -6.92 18.30 32.97
C GLU A 397 -5.46 18.46 32.52
N GLU A 398 -5.02 19.66 32.13
CA GLU A 398 -3.64 19.93 31.70
C GLU A 398 -2.60 19.71 32.82
N HIS A 399 -2.95 20.09 34.06
CA HIS A 399 -2.10 19.96 35.23
C HIS A 399 -2.17 18.52 35.76
N LEU A 400 -3.34 17.88 35.70
CA LEU A 400 -3.49 16.47 36.06
C LEU A 400 -2.64 15.57 35.13
N ARG A 401 -2.58 15.85 33.82
CA ARG A 401 -1.68 15.14 32.89
C ARG A 401 -0.21 15.27 33.30
N MET A 402 0.23 16.46 33.69
CA MET A 402 1.60 16.69 34.16
C MET A 402 1.89 15.87 35.42
N HIS A 403 0.99 15.89 36.41
CA HIS A 403 1.15 15.14 37.66
C HIS A 403 1.24 13.63 37.40
N LEU A 404 0.37 13.08 36.54
CA LEU A 404 0.41 11.66 36.19
C LEU A 404 1.64 11.30 35.35
N HIS A 405 2.11 12.19 34.48
CA HIS A 405 3.34 11.96 33.73
C HIS A 405 4.56 11.90 34.67
N CYS A 406 4.62 12.80 35.66
CA CYS A 406 5.60 12.76 36.74
C CYS A 406 5.52 11.44 37.53
N CYS A 407 4.30 10.99 37.86
CA CYS A 407 4.07 9.72 38.55
C CYS A 407 4.52 8.50 37.72
N LEU A 408 4.25 8.50 36.40
CA LEU A 408 4.67 7.45 35.48
C LEU A 408 6.20 7.32 35.41
N THR A 409 6.91 8.45 35.40
CA THR A 409 8.39 8.48 35.45
C THR A 409 8.91 8.00 36.79
N LEU A 410 8.25 8.30 37.91
CA LEU A 410 8.62 7.72 39.21
C LEU A 410 8.44 6.19 39.24
N CYS A 411 7.45 5.64 38.53
CA CYS A 411 7.30 4.19 38.40
C CYS A 411 8.46 3.52 37.64
N ASP A 412 9.24 4.26 36.83
CA ASP A 412 10.47 3.75 36.24
C ASP A 412 11.55 3.57 37.29
N PHE A 413 11.76 4.61 38.09
CA PHE A 413 12.82 4.66 39.09
C PHE A 413 12.58 3.71 40.29
N TRP A 414 11.35 3.67 40.82
CA TRP A 414 11.07 3.00 42.10
C TRP A 414 10.38 1.65 41.97
N GLU A 415 10.39 0.86 43.04
CA GLU A 415 9.67 -0.42 43.14
C GLU A 415 8.14 -0.23 42.96
N PRO A 416 7.42 -1.25 42.47
CA PRO A 416 6.01 -1.09 42.09
C PRO A 416 5.10 -0.91 43.31
N ASN A 417 4.29 0.16 43.30
CA ASN A 417 3.33 0.45 44.36
C ASN A 417 1.86 0.36 43.87
N ILE A 418 1.11 -0.60 44.44
CA ILE A 418 -0.31 -0.86 44.11
C ILE A 418 -1.25 0.23 44.68
N ALA A 419 -0.85 0.93 45.74
CA ALA A 419 -1.65 1.99 46.35
C ALA A 419 -1.87 3.16 45.38
N VAL A 420 -0.85 3.53 44.60
CA VAL A 420 -0.94 4.56 43.53
C VAL A 420 -2.06 4.23 42.54
N VAL A 421 -2.07 2.99 42.03
CA VAL A 421 -3.10 2.51 41.11
C VAL A 421 -4.49 2.55 41.77
N THR A 422 -4.56 2.24 43.07
CA THR A 422 -5.83 2.23 43.81
C THR A 422 -6.40 3.63 43.98
N ILE A 423 -5.57 4.59 44.38
CA ILE A 423 -5.94 6.00 44.55
C ILE A 423 -6.47 6.56 43.22
N LEU A 424 -5.77 6.31 42.12
CA LEU A 424 -6.19 6.75 40.79
C LEU A 424 -7.46 6.04 40.30
N TRP A 425 -7.58 4.74 40.55
CA TRP A 425 -8.76 3.97 40.18
C TRP A 425 -10.02 4.46 40.89
N GLU A 426 -9.94 4.86 42.16
CA GLU A 426 -11.08 5.44 42.89
C GLU A 426 -11.61 6.72 42.24
N TYR A 427 -10.73 7.55 41.69
CA TYR A 427 -11.11 8.74 40.93
C TYR A 427 -11.68 8.39 39.55
N TYR A 428 -10.94 7.63 38.75
CA TYR A 428 -11.35 7.33 37.38
C TYR A 428 -12.59 6.44 37.32
N SER A 429 -12.77 5.50 38.24
CA SER A 429 -13.96 4.65 38.30
C SER A 429 -15.25 5.45 38.48
N LYS A 430 -15.23 6.59 39.18
CA LYS A 430 -16.38 7.50 39.31
C LYS A 430 -16.60 8.29 38.02
N ASN A 431 -15.52 8.74 37.38
CA ASN A 431 -15.53 9.63 36.23
C ASN A 431 -15.43 8.94 34.86
N LEU A 432 -15.63 7.61 34.77
CA LEU A 432 -15.47 6.82 33.53
C LEU A 432 -16.21 7.38 32.30
N ASN A 433 -17.35 8.06 32.49
CA ASN A 433 -18.13 8.67 31.42
C ASN A 433 -17.56 10.00 30.88
N SER A 434 -16.44 10.48 31.42
CA SER A 434 -15.82 11.74 31.02
C SER A 434 -14.89 11.54 29.83
N SER A 435 -14.74 12.57 28.98
CA SER A 435 -13.88 12.52 27.80
C SER A 435 -12.41 12.84 28.07
N PHE A 436 -12.06 13.37 29.25
CA PHE A 436 -10.69 13.74 29.67
C PHE A 436 -9.93 14.57 28.60
N SER A 437 -10.64 15.52 27.98
CA SER A 437 -10.12 16.35 26.89
C SER A 437 -9.82 17.78 27.35
N ILE A 438 -8.82 18.42 26.71
CA ILE A 438 -8.45 19.82 26.94
C ILE A 438 -9.20 20.68 25.93
N SER A 439 -9.87 21.75 26.37
CA SER A 439 -10.81 22.54 25.58
C SER A 439 -10.20 23.33 24.42
N TRP A 440 -8.92 23.70 24.48
CA TRP A 440 -8.22 24.46 23.43
C TRP A 440 -7.32 23.62 22.51
N LEU A 441 -7.10 22.33 22.81
CA LEU A 441 -6.41 21.46 21.84
C LEU A 441 -7.35 21.22 20.64
N PRO A 442 -6.85 21.28 19.38
CA PRO A 442 -7.70 21.17 18.20
C PRO A 442 -8.57 19.90 18.24
N LEU A 443 -9.73 19.94 17.57
CA LEU A 443 -10.66 18.81 17.36
C LEU A 443 -10.02 17.50 16.85
N LYS A 444 -8.72 17.47 16.55
CA LYS A 444 -7.94 16.22 16.45
C LYS A 444 -8.01 15.38 17.73
N GLY A 445 -8.21 15.97 18.92
CA GLY A 445 -8.46 15.21 20.16
C GLY A 445 -9.76 14.40 20.15
N LEU A 446 -10.76 14.81 19.35
CA LEU A 446 -11.99 14.05 19.10
C LEU A 446 -11.81 12.93 18.05
N THR A 447 -10.64 12.85 17.39
CA THR A 447 -10.36 11.79 16.40
C THR A 447 -9.96 10.44 17.01
N HIS A 448 -9.98 10.31 18.34
CA HIS A 448 -10.01 9.02 19.04
C HIS A 448 -11.40 8.38 19.05
N ILE A 449 -12.29 8.70 18.10
CA ILE A 449 -13.31 7.71 17.70
C ILE A 449 -12.53 6.53 17.16
N ILE A 450 -12.58 5.38 17.86
CA ILE A 450 -11.91 4.14 17.46
C ILE A 450 -12.25 3.88 15.99
N LYS A 451 -11.27 4.08 15.10
CA LYS A 451 -11.49 3.94 13.65
C LYS A 451 -11.58 2.46 13.31
N SER A 452 -10.66 1.66 13.83
CA SER A 452 -10.59 0.20 13.65
C SER A 452 -10.33 -0.53 14.98
N PRO A 453 -10.66 -1.82 15.08
CA PRO A 453 -10.29 -2.67 16.22
C PRO A 453 -8.78 -2.68 16.50
N LEU A 454 -7.94 -2.71 15.46
CA LEU A 454 -6.48 -2.62 15.57
C LEU A 454 -6.01 -1.35 16.28
N SER A 455 -6.65 -0.20 16.03
CA SER A 455 -6.28 1.06 16.70
C SER A 455 -6.47 1.00 18.22
N MET A 456 -7.41 0.18 18.72
CA MET A 456 -7.57 -0.07 20.17
C MET A 456 -6.38 -0.85 20.72
N LEU A 457 -5.90 -1.85 19.97
CA LEU A 457 -4.75 -2.65 20.35
C LEU A 457 -3.43 -1.87 20.25
N GLU A 458 -3.28 -1.00 19.25
CA GLU A 458 -2.11 -0.12 19.14
C GLU A 458 -1.99 0.84 20.33
N MET A 459 -3.11 1.39 20.79
CA MET A 459 -3.13 2.19 22.02
C MET A 459 -2.68 1.36 23.24
N VAL A 460 -3.16 0.12 23.36
CA VAL A 460 -2.74 -0.80 24.44
C VAL A 460 -1.25 -1.15 24.33
N LYS A 461 -0.74 -1.41 23.12
CA LYS A 461 0.69 -1.67 22.89
C LYS A 461 1.53 -0.46 23.32
N THR A 462 1.12 0.75 22.94
CA THR A 462 1.77 2.00 23.34
C THR A 462 1.80 2.17 24.86
N CYS A 463 0.68 1.90 25.55
CA CYS A 463 0.62 1.96 27.02
C CYS A 463 1.49 0.88 27.70
N CYS A 464 1.73 -0.22 27.00
CA CYS A 464 2.52 -1.36 27.48
C CYS A 464 4.01 -1.27 27.15
N CYS A 465 4.45 -0.27 26.37
CA CYS A 465 5.85 -0.11 25.98
C CYS A 465 6.71 0.35 27.16
N ASP A 466 7.92 -0.20 27.28
CA ASP A 466 8.87 0.19 28.33
C ASP A 466 9.54 1.55 28.04
N LYS A 467 9.61 1.96 26.76
CA LYS A 467 10.17 3.25 26.35
C LYS A 467 9.10 4.34 26.42
N GLN A 468 9.34 5.38 27.22
CA GLN A 468 8.46 6.55 27.29
C GLN A 468 8.56 7.35 25.99
N ASP A 469 7.41 7.62 25.37
CA ASP A 469 7.34 8.50 24.21
C ASP A 469 7.35 9.97 24.69
N HIS A 470 8.29 10.78 24.16
CA HIS A 470 8.52 12.14 24.63
C HIS A 470 7.32 13.07 24.41
N ASP A 471 6.38 12.71 23.53
CA ASP A 471 5.17 13.48 23.23
C ASP A 471 3.89 12.94 23.91
N LEU A 472 3.97 11.98 24.84
CA LEU A 472 2.80 11.41 25.56
C LEU A 472 1.88 12.48 26.16
N TYR A 473 2.46 13.56 26.70
CA TYR A 473 1.68 14.67 27.28
C TYR A 473 0.74 15.35 26.25
N LYS A 474 1.20 15.50 25.00
CA LYS A 474 0.45 16.18 23.94
C LYS A 474 -0.54 15.25 23.24
N SER A 475 -0.21 13.97 23.14
CA SER A 475 -0.98 12.97 22.38
C SER A 475 -2.04 12.24 23.19
N SER A 476 -1.93 12.21 24.53
CA SER A 476 -2.73 11.34 25.39
C SER A 476 -3.58 12.09 26.43
N SER A 477 -4.68 11.46 26.87
CA SER A 477 -5.52 11.95 27.99
C SER A 477 -4.94 11.57 29.35
N SER A 478 -5.37 12.22 30.43
CA SER A 478 -4.99 11.83 31.79
C SER A 478 -5.37 10.36 32.08
N TYR A 479 -6.50 9.89 31.54
CA TYR A 479 -6.91 8.49 31.63
C TYR A 479 -5.95 7.53 30.92
N THR A 480 -5.47 7.88 29.73
CA THR A 480 -4.48 7.07 29.00
C THR A 480 -3.14 7.00 29.74
N ILE A 481 -2.70 8.11 30.36
CA ILE A 481 -1.48 8.12 31.20
C ILE A 481 -1.69 7.23 32.44
N PHE A 482 -2.87 7.26 33.06
CA PHE A 482 -3.24 6.31 34.12
C PHE A 482 -3.16 4.85 33.64
N LEU A 483 -3.63 4.54 32.43
CA LEU A 483 -3.49 3.19 31.86
C LEU A 483 -2.01 2.79 31.70
N CYS A 484 -1.13 3.71 31.31
CA CYS A 484 0.32 3.47 31.26
C CYS A 484 0.88 3.14 32.66
N ILE A 485 0.49 3.91 33.69
CA ILE A 485 0.89 3.67 35.09
C ILE A 485 0.41 2.29 35.54
N LEU A 486 -0.87 1.97 35.30
CA LEU A 486 -1.47 0.68 35.64
C LEU A 486 -0.71 -0.48 34.99
N ALA A 487 -0.43 -0.40 33.68
CA ALA A 487 0.32 -1.43 32.97
C ALA A 487 1.73 -1.60 33.53
N LYS A 488 2.46 -0.50 33.72
CA LYS A 488 3.84 -0.53 34.24
C LYS A 488 3.89 -1.10 35.65
N VAL A 489 3.04 -0.63 36.57
CA VAL A 489 3.00 -1.11 37.96
C VAL A 489 2.65 -2.59 38.02
N VAL A 490 1.62 -3.04 37.30
CA VAL A 490 1.22 -4.45 37.31
C VAL A 490 2.30 -5.34 36.68
N LYS A 491 2.89 -4.96 35.54
CA LYS A 491 3.99 -5.72 34.92
C LYS A 491 5.20 -5.84 35.85
N LYS A 492 5.64 -4.74 36.46
CA LYS A 492 6.79 -4.70 37.38
C LYS A 492 6.49 -5.49 38.65
N ALA A 493 5.28 -5.37 39.22
CA ALA A 493 4.86 -6.11 40.40
C ALA A 493 4.73 -7.62 40.16
N MET A 494 4.25 -8.03 38.97
CA MET A 494 4.17 -9.45 38.60
C MET A 494 5.55 -10.08 38.42
N LYS A 495 6.52 -9.32 37.87
CA LYS A 495 7.92 -9.76 37.77
C LYS A 495 8.57 -9.95 39.15
N SER A 496 8.27 -9.08 40.12
CA SER A 496 8.92 -9.12 41.44
C SER A 496 8.23 -10.05 42.46
N ASN A 497 6.89 -10.07 42.50
CA ASN A 497 6.11 -10.69 43.59
C ASN A 497 5.11 -11.76 43.11
N GLY A 498 5.27 -12.28 41.89
CA GLY A 498 4.38 -13.27 41.30
C GLY A 498 2.95 -12.75 41.02
N PRO A 499 1.93 -13.63 40.93
CA PRO A 499 0.58 -13.22 40.50
C PRO A 499 -0.27 -12.54 41.59
N HIS A 500 0.22 -12.42 42.84
CA HIS A 500 -0.57 -11.87 43.95
C HIS A 500 -0.95 -10.38 43.77
N PRO A 501 -0.03 -9.46 43.38
CA PRO A 501 -0.36 -8.07 43.06
C PRO A 501 -1.47 -7.92 42.01
N TRP A 502 -1.44 -8.74 40.97
CA TRP A 502 -2.47 -8.77 39.94
C TRP A 502 -3.84 -9.11 40.54
N LYS A 503 -3.94 -10.16 41.36
CA LYS A 503 -5.20 -10.56 42.00
C LYS A 503 -5.80 -9.44 42.86
N GLN A 504 -4.96 -8.67 43.56
CA GLN A 504 -5.41 -7.53 44.37
C GLN A 504 -5.99 -6.40 43.50
N VAL A 505 -5.29 -6.03 42.42
CA VAL A 505 -5.77 -5.01 41.46
C VAL A 505 -7.05 -5.49 40.76
N LYS A 506 -7.07 -6.74 40.30
CA LYS A 506 -8.23 -7.39 39.68
C LYS A 506 -9.47 -7.28 40.56
N GLY A 507 -9.38 -7.69 41.83
CA GLY A 507 -10.52 -7.63 42.76
C GLY A 507 -11.06 -6.21 42.95
N ARG A 508 -10.17 -5.21 43.05
CA ARG A 508 -10.55 -3.79 43.19
C ARG A 508 -11.21 -3.22 41.94
N ILE A 509 -10.70 -3.57 40.76
CA ILE A 509 -11.29 -3.11 39.49
C ILE A 509 -12.65 -3.80 39.25
N TYR A 510 -12.70 -5.12 39.34
CA TYR A 510 -13.90 -5.90 38.98
C TYR A 510 -15.07 -5.56 39.91
N SER A 511 -14.81 -5.31 41.20
CA SER A 511 -15.86 -4.94 42.17
C SER A 511 -16.64 -3.66 41.85
N LYS A 512 -16.08 -2.76 41.01
CA LYS A 512 -16.75 -1.52 40.59
C LYS A 512 -17.70 -1.73 39.40
N PHE A 513 -17.59 -2.85 38.69
CA PHE A 513 -18.43 -3.16 37.53
C PHE A 513 -19.52 -4.16 37.91
N HIS A 514 -20.63 -3.65 38.46
CA HIS A 514 -21.86 -4.39 38.68
C HIS A 514 -22.94 -3.98 37.66
N GLN A 515 -24.04 -4.72 37.58
CA GLN A 515 -25.12 -4.48 36.60
C GLN A 515 -25.53 -3.00 36.49
N LYS A 516 -25.92 -2.37 37.61
CA LYS A 516 -26.28 -0.94 37.62
C LYS A 516 -25.20 0.00 37.06
N ARG A 517 -23.91 -0.29 37.32
CA ARG A 517 -22.82 0.54 36.79
C ARG A 517 -22.66 0.36 35.29
N MET A 518 -22.79 -0.87 34.78
CA MET A 518 -22.77 -1.16 33.35
C MET A 518 -23.92 -0.45 32.63
N GLU A 519 -25.12 -0.41 33.22
CA GLU A 519 -26.28 0.31 32.68
C GLU A 519 -26.13 1.84 32.69
N GLU A 520 -25.25 2.42 33.52
CA GLU A 520 -24.98 3.86 33.59
C GLU A 520 -23.90 4.35 32.60
N LEU A 521 -23.25 3.44 31.86
CA LEU A 521 -22.19 3.81 30.93
C LEU A 521 -22.75 4.56 29.70
N THR A 522 -22.04 5.61 29.31
CA THR A 522 -22.21 6.33 28.03
C THR A 522 -21.32 5.69 26.95
N GLU A 523 -21.43 6.11 25.67
CA GLU A 523 -20.50 5.63 24.63
C GLU A 523 -19.03 5.90 24.96
N VAL A 524 -18.73 7.07 25.52
CA VAL A 524 -17.38 7.43 26.01
C VAL A 524 -16.96 6.52 27.17
N GLY A 525 -17.87 6.26 28.10
CA GLY A 525 -17.63 5.32 29.21
C GLY A 525 -17.36 3.90 28.75
N LEU A 526 -18.09 3.43 27.73
CA LEU A 526 -17.90 2.11 27.13
C LEU A 526 -16.55 1.99 26.39
N GLN A 527 -16.12 3.06 25.71
CA GLN A 527 -14.78 3.13 25.13
C GLN A 527 -13.68 3.06 26.20
N ASN A 528 -13.81 3.84 27.28
CA ASN A 528 -12.87 3.80 28.41
C ASN A 528 -12.86 2.40 29.07
N PHE A 529 -14.02 1.78 29.20
CA PHE A 529 -14.15 0.39 29.65
C PHE A 529 -13.34 -0.58 28.78
N PHE A 530 -13.49 -0.54 27.45
CA PHE A 530 -12.71 -1.42 26.57
C PHE A 530 -11.21 -1.13 26.64
N ASN A 531 -10.79 0.14 26.68
CA ASN A 531 -9.39 0.52 26.83
C ASN A 531 -8.76 -0.08 28.09
N LEU A 532 -9.47 -0.02 29.23
CA LEU A 532 -9.04 -0.63 30.48
C LEU A 532 -8.92 -2.15 30.37
N PHE A 533 -9.98 -2.82 29.94
CA PHE A 533 -10.00 -4.28 29.96
C PHE A 533 -9.10 -4.91 28.89
N LEU A 534 -8.89 -4.25 27.74
CA LEU A 534 -7.89 -4.68 26.76
C LEU A 534 -6.47 -4.51 27.33
N LEU A 535 -6.19 -3.43 28.07
CA LEU A 535 -4.91 -3.25 28.76
C LEU A 535 -4.69 -4.32 29.84
N LEU A 536 -5.71 -4.59 30.64
CA LEU A 536 -5.68 -5.65 31.66
C LEU A 536 -5.39 -7.02 31.03
N ALA A 537 -6.05 -7.33 29.90
CA ALA A 537 -5.80 -8.57 29.16
C ALA A 537 -4.37 -8.62 28.54
N ALA A 538 -3.82 -7.47 28.11
CA ALA A 538 -2.46 -7.42 27.61
C ALA A 538 -1.43 -7.72 28.71
N VAL A 539 -1.65 -7.20 29.92
CA VAL A 539 -0.74 -7.30 31.06
C VAL A 539 -0.91 -8.58 31.88
N ALA A 540 -2.10 -9.19 31.87
CA ALA A 540 -2.43 -10.40 32.61
C ALA A 540 -2.87 -11.56 31.68
N GLU A 541 -3.63 -12.52 32.22
CA GLU A 541 -4.21 -13.65 31.48
C GLU A 541 -5.41 -13.19 30.64
N VAL A 542 -5.27 -13.26 29.31
CA VAL A 542 -6.28 -12.76 28.36
C VAL A 542 -7.63 -13.47 28.56
N GLU A 543 -7.62 -14.78 28.83
CA GLU A 543 -8.83 -15.61 28.89
C GLU A 543 -9.75 -15.28 30.07
N ASP A 544 -9.17 -15.08 31.25
CA ASP A 544 -9.88 -14.67 32.46
C ASP A 544 -10.48 -13.25 32.32
N VAL A 545 -9.74 -12.34 31.69
CA VAL A 545 -10.24 -10.98 31.47
C VAL A 545 -11.34 -10.94 30.41
N ALA A 546 -11.14 -11.60 29.27
CA ALA A 546 -12.11 -11.62 28.18
C ALA A 546 -13.42 -12.31 28.58
N SER A 547 -13.36 -13.44 29.29
CA SER A 547 -14.55 -14.13 29.78
C SER A 547 -15.38 -13.27 30.75
N HIS A 548 -14.72 -12.54 31.65
CA HIS A 548 -15.40 -11.60 32.54
C HIS A 548 -16.06 -10.44 31.79
N VAL A 549 -15.35 -9.83 30.84
CA VAL A 549 -15.89 -8.75 29.99
C VAL A 549 -17.12 -9.20 29.22
N LEU A 550 -17.08 -10.40 28.61
CA LEU A 550 -18.23 -10.97 27.91
C LEU A 550 -19.46 -11.13 28.80
N GLY A 551 -19.28 -11.40 30.09
CA GLY A 551 -20.35 -11.45 31.08
C GLY A 551 -20.89 -10.05 31.41
N LEU A 552 -20.00 -9.07 31.60
CA LEU A 552 -20.37 -7.68 31.90
C LEU A 552 -21.12 -7.00 30.74
N LEU A 553 -20.74 -7.29 29.49
CA LEU A 553 -21.41 -6.72 28.30
C LEU A 553 -22.89 -7.12 28.22
N ASN A 554 -23.29 -8.23 28.83
CA ASN A 554 -24.71 -8.64 28.87
C ASN A 554 -25.56 -7.71 29.76
N PHE A 555 -24.95 -6.88 30.62
CA PHE A 555 -25.64 -5.92 31.49
C PHE A 555 -25.80 -4.53 30.86
N LEU A 556 -25.33 -4.31 29.63
CA LEU A 556 -25.50 -3.02 28.96
C LEU A 556 -26.97 -2.78 28.58
N ARG A 557 -27.37 -1.50 28.48
CA ARG A 557 -28.74 -1.15 28.04
C ARG A 557 -29.01 -1.70 26.64
N PRO A 558 -30.27 -2.05 26.31
CA PRO A 558 -30.65 -2.52 24.97
C PRO A 558 -30.26 -1.56 23.83
N SER A 559 -30.21 -0.25 24.09
CA SER A 559 -29.78 0.77 23.13
C SER A 559 -28.32 0.61 22.67
N PHE A 560 -27.48 -0.08 23.44
CA PHE A 560 -26.08 -0.34 23.07
C PHE A 560 -25.89 -1.64 22.29
N ILE A 561 -26.90 -2.51 22.18
CA ILE A 561 -26.78 -3.81 21.49
C ILE A 561 -26.40 -3.63 20.01
N THR A 562 -26.81 -2.51 19.42
CA THR A 562 -26.47 -2.11 18.04
C THR A 562 -25.27 -1.17 17.96
N SER A 563 -24.53 -0.96 19.06
CA SER A 563 -23.37 -0.06 19.06
C SER A 563 -22.18 -0.70 18.34
N PRO A 564 -21.62 -0.01 17.31
CA PRO A 564 -20.39 -0.43 16.64
C PRO A 564 -19.20 -0.67 17.59
N LEU A 565 -19.16 0.02 18.74
CA LEU A 565 -18.07 -0.08 19.71
C LEU A 565 -17.98 -1.47 20.35
N ILE A 566 -19.11 -2.15 20.57
CA ILE A 566 -19.11 -3.50 21.14
C ILE A 566 -18.46 -4.49 20.18
N TRP A 567 -18.79 -4.40 18.89
CA TRP A 567 -18.23 -5.25 17.86
C TRP A 567 -16.73 -5.00 17.69
N LYS A 568 -16.32 -3.72 17.66
CA LYS A 568 -14.90 -3.35 17.61
C LYS A 568 -14.13 -3.87 18.83
N GLY A 569 -14.69 -3.75 20.03
CA GLY A 569 -14.08 -4.28 21.25
C GLY A 569 -13.95 -5.81 21.25
N GLN A 570 -14.97 -6.54 20.77
CA GLN A 570 -14.92 -8.00 20.65
C GLN A 570 -13.89 -8.46 19.62
N VAL A 571 -13.79 -7.79 18.47
CA VAL A 571 -12.73 -8.04 17.48
C VAL A 571 -11.35 -7.74 18.06
N ALA A 572 -11.18 -6.66 18.83
CA ALA A 572 -9.91 -6.36 19.49
C ALA A 572 -9.48 -7.46 20.46
N PHE A 573 -10.41 -8.09 21.19
CA PHE A 573 -10.09 -9.29 21.99
C PHE A 573 -9.70 -10.48 21.11
N LEU A 574 -10.43 -10.76 20.03
CA LEU A 574 -10.07 -11.83 19.08
C LEU A 574 -8.66 -11.65 18.51
N LEU A 575 -8.33 -10.43 18.06
CA LEU A 575 -7.00 -10.09 17.57
C LEU A 575 -5.91 -10.24 18.63
N MET A 576 -6.21 -9.95 19.90
CA MET A 576 -5.26 -10.15 21.00
C MET A 576 -5.00 -11.63 21.28
N TYR A 577 -6.04 -12.47 21.23
CA TYR A 577 -5.88 -13.92 21.29
C TYR A 577 -4.99 -14.42 20.16
N THR A 578 -5.25 -13.96 18.93
CA THR A 578 -4.43 -14.27 17.76
C THR A 578 -2.97 -13.83 17.95
N GLN A 579 -2.71 -12.60 18.40
CA GLN A 579 -1.35 -12.10 18.64
C GLN A 579 -0.59 -12.89 19.72
N LYS A 580 -1.31 -13.45 20.71
CA LYS A 580 -0.73 -14.31 21.76
C LYS A 580 -0.78 -15.81 21.42
N ASN A 581 -1.19 -16.19 20.20
CA ASN A 581 -1.37 -17.58 19.75
C ASN A 581 -2.26 -18.44 20.68
N LEU A 582 -3.36 -17.85 21.19
CA LEU A 582 -4.38 -18.53 22.00
C LEU A 582 -5.56 -19.02 21.15
N ASP A 583 -6.33 -20.01 21.65
CA ASP A 583 -7.50 -20.50 20.92
C ASP A 583 -8.65 -19.49 20.94
N ILE A 584 -9.08 -19.05 19.76
CA ILE A 584 -10.18 -18.09 19.58
C ILE A 584 -11.57 -18.75 19.69
N GLY A 585 -11.68 -20.07 19.86
CA GLY A 585 -12.92 -20.84 19.68
C GLY A 585 -14.15 -20.35 20.44
N VAL A 586 -14.01 -19.98 21.72
CA VAL A 586 -15.14 -19.52 22.54
C VAL A 586 -15.63 -18.14 22.11
N LEU A 587 -14.71 -17.21 21.83
CA LEU A 587 -15.03 -15.86 21.37
C LEU A 587 -15.58 -15.88 19.95
N ALA A 588 -14.98 -16.68 19.06
CA ALA A 588 -15.38 -16.84 17.68
C ALA A 588 -16.82 -17.37 17.58
N GLU A 589 -17.19 -18.37 18.38
CA GLU A 589 -18.56 -18.93 18.39
C GLU A 589 -19.60 -17.89 18.81
N LYS A 590 -19.34 -17.15 19.89
CA LYS A 590 -20.29 -16.13 20.38
C LYS A 590 -20.43 -14.97 19.37
N PHE A 591 -19.30 -14.50 18.82
CA PHE A 591 -19.29 -13.39 17.88
C PHE A 591 -19.90 -13.77 16.53
N SER A 592 -19.59 -14.96 16.01
CA SER A 592 -20.15 -15.46 14.76
C SER A 592 -21.65 -15.74 14.88
N GLY A 593 -22.12 -16.20 16.06
CA GLY A 593 -23.55 -16.29 16.37
C GLY A 593 -24.26 -14.94 16.28
N ALA A 594 -23.67 -13.87 16.83
CA ALA A 594 -24.22 -12.51 16.71
C ALA A 594 -24.24 -12.01 15.25
N PHE A 595 -23.19 -12.29 14.47
CA PHE A 595 -23.13 -12.01 13.03
C PHE A 595 -24.25 -12.71 12.26
N ARG A 596 -24.49 -13.99 12.51
CA ARG A 596 -25.55 -14.75 11.84
C ARG A 596 -26.93 -14.14 12.06
N GLU A 597 -27.26 -13.78 13.30
CA GLU A 597 -28.55 -13.14 13.59
C GLU A 597 -28.70 -11.79 12.88
N LYS A 598 -27.64 -10.96 12.85
CA LYS A 598 -27.67 -9.67 12.13
C LYS A 598 -27.70 -9.82 10.61
N ALA A 599 -27.04 -10.82 10.05
CA ALA A 599 -27.12 -11.14 8.63
C ALA A 599 -28.53 -11.61 8.23
N LYS A 600 -29.21 -12.35 9.11
CA LYS A 600 -30.61 -12.76 8.93
C LYS A 600 -31.57 -11.56 8.98
N GLU A 601 -31.40 -10.64 9.93
CA GLU A 601 -32.16 -9.38 9.98
C GLU A 601 -31.95 -8.55 8.70
N PHE A 602 -30.71 -8.46 8.22
CA PHE A 602 -30.36 -7.74 7.00
C PHE A 602 -31.01 -8.33 5.74
N LEU A 603 -31.09 -9.66 5.64
CA LEU A 603 -31.77 -10.35 4.54
C LEU A 603 -33.28 -10.08 4.48
N VAL A 604 -33.93 -9.94 5.64
CA VAL A 604 -35.39 -9.71 5.72
C VAL A 604 -35.75 -8.23 5.56
N SER A 605 -34.81 -7.31 5.81
CA SER A 605 -35.02 -5.86 5.68
C SER A 605 -35.42 -5.46 4.25
N LYS A 606 -36.49 -4.67 4.11
CA LYS A 606 -36.93 -4.14 2.81
C LYS A 606 -36.12 -2.90 2.44
N ASN A 607 -35.95 -2.66 1.14
CA ASN A 607 -35.17 -1.51 0.61
C ASN A 607 -35.72 -0.13 1.05
N ASP A 608 -36.96 -0.04 1.52
CA ASP A 608 -37.57 1.22 1.95
C ASP A 608 -37.08 1.70 3.34
N GLU A 609 -36.44 0.82 4.14
CA GLU A 609 -35.91 1.12 5.48
C GLU A 609 -34.40 1.41 5.46
N MET A 610 -33.98 2.33 4.57
CA MET A 610 -32.56 2.63 4.29
C MET A 610 -31.71 2.93 5.53
N GLY A 611 -32.28 3.60 6.56
CA GLY A 611 -31.56 3.93 7.80
C GLY A 611 -31.23 2.70 8.67
N GLN A 612 -32.16 1.75 8.76
CA GLN A 612 -31.94 0.50 9.52
C GLN A 612 -30.97 -0.41 8.78
N ARG A 613 -31.09 -0.51 7.46
CA ARG A 613 -30.17 -1.27 6.62
C ARG A 613 -28.73 -0.76 6.73
N GLN A 614 -28.53 0.56 6.70
CA GLN A 614 -27.21 1.17 6.88
C GLN A 614 -26.60 0.88 8.27
N THR A 615 -27.44 0.88 9.31
CA THR A 615 -27.00 0.57 10.68
C THR A 615 -26.56 -0.90 10.79
N LEU A 616 -27.34 -1.82 10.22
CA LEU A 616 -27.00 -3.24 10.15
C LEU A 616 -25.73 -3.47 9.33
N TRP A 617 -25.59 -2.84 8.16
CA TRP A 617 -24.40 -2.92 7.32
C TRP A 617 -23.14 -2.41 8.04
N THR A 618 -23.26 -1.36 8.86
CA THR A 618 -22.14 -0.86 9.67
C THR A 618 -21.62 -1.93 10.64
N LEU A 619 -22.50 -2.74 11.24
CA LEU A 619 -22.09 -3.85 12.11
C LEU A 619 -21.50 -5.01 11.31
N LEU A 620 -22.12 -5.36 10.19
CA LEU A 620 -21.67 -6.44 9.31
C LEU A 620 -20.30 -6.15 8.68
N SER A 621 -20.05 -4.90 8.27
CA SER A 621 -18.73 -4.47 7.77
C SER A 621 -17.65 -4.55 8.85
N ILE A 622 -17.93 -4.13 10.09
CA ILE A 622 -16.98 -4.30 11.21
C ILE A 622 -16.64 -5.78 11.45
N TYR A 623 -17.62 -6.68 11.27
CA TYR A 623 -17.35 -8.12 11.35
C TYR A 623 -16.46 -8.59 10.21
N ILE A 624 -16.76 -8.21 8.97
CA ILE A 624 -15.99 -8.58 7.77
C ILE A 624 -14.56 -8.09 7.89
N ASP A 625 -14.36 -6.80 8.15
CA ASP A 625 -13.05 -6.18 8.31
C ASP A 625 -12.30 -6.82 9.49
N GLY A 626 -12.97 -7.01 10.63
CA GLY A 626 -12.37 -7.60 11.81
C GLY A 626 -11.95 -9.05 11.64
N VAL A 627 -12.75 -9.87 10.94
CA VAL A 627 -12.37 -11.25 10.61
C VAL A 627 -11.22 -11.24 9.61
N GLN A 628 -11.22 -10.35 8.61
CA GLN A 628 -10.09 -10.20 7.69
C GLN A 628 -8.78 -9.94 8.44
N GLU A 629 -8.80 -8.96 9.35
CA GLU A 629 -7.65 -8.60 10.19
C GLU A 629 -7.17 -9.79 11.04
N VAL A 630 -8.09 -10.62 11.56
CA VAL A 630 -7.75 -11.84 12.30
C VAL A 630 -7.00 -12.82 11.40
N PHE A 631 -7.49 -13.10 10.19
CA PHE A 631 -6.82 -14.00 9.25
C PHE A 631 -5.45 -13.47 8.81
N GLU A 632 -5.32 -12.17 8.55
CA GLU A 632 -4.06 -11.53 8.17
C GLU A 632 -3.01 -11.55 9.30
N THR A 633 -3.45 -11.35 10.55
CA THR A 633 -2.56 -11.34 11.73
C THR A 633 -2.17 -12.75 12.19
N SER A 634 -3.00 -13.77 11.94
CA SER A 634 -2.75 -15.15 12.39
C SER A 634 -1.52 -15.77 11.74
N HIS A 635 -0.57 -16.27 12.55
CA HIS A 635 0.59 -17.04 12.07
C HIS A 635 0.23 -18.48 11.71
N CYS A 636 -0.75 -19.08 12.40
CA CYS A 636 -1.31 -20.40 12.12
C CYS A 636 -2.83 -20.39 12.26
N LEU A 637 -3.54 -21.15 11.42
CA LEU A 637 -4.99 -21.31 11.55
C LEU A 637 -5.30 -22.48 12.49
N HIS A 638 -6.19 -22.21 13.44
CA HIS A 638 -6.76 -23.21 14.34
C HIS A 638 -8.15 -23.63 13.84
N PRO A 639 -8.70 -24.79 14.26
CA PRO A 639 -10.05 -25.21 13.87
C PRO A 639 -11.12 -24.15 14.19
N SER A 640 -10.87 -23.36 15.23
CA SER A 640 -11.73 -22.25 15.65
C SER A 640 -11.86 -21.11 14.63
N HIS A 641 -10.94 -20.97 13.67
CA HIS A 641 -11.04 -19.98 12.59
C HIS A 641 -12.15 -20.32 11.60
N GLU A 642 -12.49 -21.62 11.43
CA GLU A 642 -13.63 -22.05 10.62
C GLU A 642 -14.94 -21.45 11.14
N LYS A 643 -15.08 -21.33 12.46
CA LYS A 643 -16.30 -20.83 13.12
C LYS A 643 -16.63 -19.38 12.79
N LEU A 644 -15.63 -18.59 12.39
CA LEU A 644 -15.82 -17.21 11.92
C LEU A 644 -16.43 -17.18 10.51
N LEU A 645 -16.29 -18.24 9.73
CA LEU A 645 -16.86 -18.38 8.39
C LEU A 645 -18.13 -19.24 8.46
N ASN A 646 -19.24 -18.64 8.88
CA ASN A 646 -20.51 -19.35 9.09
C ASN A 646 -21.56 -19.10 8.00
N ASP A 647 -22.74 -19.69 8.19
CA ASP A 647 -23.91 -19.59 7.31
C ASP A 647 -24.50 -18.18 7.18
N GLY A 648 -24.15 -17.26 8.08
CA GLY A 648 -24.47 -15.83 7.97
C GLY A 648 -23.95 -15.22 6.66
N PHE A 649 -22.79 -15.64 6.15
CA PHE A 649 -22.28 -15.18 4.85
C PHE A 649 -23.18 -15.61 3.69
N SER A 650 -23.73 -16.83 3.72
CA SER A 650 -24.66 -17.30 2.70
C SER A 650 -25.98 -16.51 2.70
N MET A 651 -26.40 -15.98 3.85
CA MET A 651 -27.55 -15.07 3.95
C MET A 651 -27.19 -13.67 3.45
N LEU A 652 -26.03 -13.16 3.86
CA LEU A 652 -25.52 -11.83 3.50
C LEU A 652 -25.33 -11.67 1.99
N LEU A 653 -24.68 -12.63 1.33
CA LEU A 653 -24.40 -12.60 -0.11
C LEU A 653 -25.68 -12.46 -0.95
N ARG A 654 -26.79 -13.06 -0.51
CA ARG A 654 -28.10 -12.95 -1.20
C ARG A 654 -28.78 -11.61 -0.98
N ALA A 655 -28.44 -10.91 0.10
CA ALA A 655 -29.04 -9.65 0.51
C ALA A 655 -28.28 -8.43 -0.01
N CYS A 656 -26.99 -8.54 -0.31
CA CYS A 656 -26.11 -7.41 -0.66
C CYS A 656 -26.47 -6.72 -1.98
N GLN A 657 -26.32 -5.40 -2.02
CA GLN A 657 -26.26 -4.59 -3.24
C GLN A 657 -24.85 -4.62 -3.86
N GLU A 658 -24.65 -3.99 -5.01
CA GLU A 658 -23.38 -4.08 -5.76
C GLU A 658 -22.15 -3.63 -4.93
N SER A 659 -22.22 -2.49 -4.24
CA SER A 659 -21.11 -1.97 -3.43
C SER A 659 -20.82 -2.81 -2.19
N GLU A 660 -21.87 -3.33 -1.55
CA GLU A 660 -21.77 -4.21 -0.39
C GLU A 660 -21.16 -5.56 -0.80
N LEU A 661 -21.60 -6.09 -1.95
CA LEU A 661 -21.09 -7.34 -2.50
C LEU A 661 -19.62 -7.22 -2.92
N ARG A 662 -19.20 -6.07 -3.46
CA ARG A 662 -17.78 -5.79 -3.75
C ARG A 662 -16.91 -5.92 -2.49
N MET A 663 -17.35 -5.38 -1.35
CA MET A 663 -16.63 -5.51 -0.08
C MET A 663 -16.54 -6.96 0.39
N VAL A 664 -17.65 -7.71 0.34
CA VAL A 664 -17.66 -9.13 0.75
C VAL A 664 -16.79 -10.00 -0.17
N LEU A 665 -16.77 -9.74 -1.48
CA LEU A 665 -15.91 -10.46 -2.42
C LEU A 665 -14.43 -10.11 -2.24
N SER A 666 -14.11 -8.84 -1.95
CA SER A 666 -12.74 -8.43 -1.62
C SER A 666 -12.24 -9.10 -0.33
N PHE A 667 -13.10 -9.19 0.68
CA PHE A 667 -12.82 -9.96 1.90
C PHE A 667 -12.53 -11.44 1.60
N LEU A 668 -13.38 -12.06 0.79
CA LEU A 668 -13.23 -13.46 0.39
C LEU A 668 -11.89 -13.69 -0.31
N GLN A 669 -11.47 -12.78 -1.20
CA GLN A 669 -10.17 -12.83 -1.87
C GLN A 669 -9.01 -12.71 -0.89
N ALA A 670 -9.08 -11.78 0.07
CA ALA A 670 -8.04 -11.61 1.10
C ALA A 670 -7.88 -12.88 1.95
N VAL A 671 -8.98 -13.49 2.39
CA VAL A 671 -8.97 -14.75 3.15
C VAL A 671 -8.44 -15.91 2.31
N LEU A 672 -8.87 -16.06 1.05
CA LEU A 672 -8.39 -17.09 0.13
C LEU A 672 -6.88 -16.96 -0.13
N ALA A 673 -6.40 -15.74 -0.41
CA ALA A 673 -4.98 -15.46 -0.61
C ALA A 673 -4.15 -15.83 0.62
N ARG A 674 -4.65 -15.52 1.82
CA ARG A 674 -3.99 -15.85 3.08
C ARG A 674 -3.89 -17.36 3.29
N ILE A 675 -4.98 -18.10 3.12
CA ILE A 675 -5.01 -19.57 3.26
C ILE A 675 -4.03 -20.23 2.30
N ARG A 676 -4.01 -19.79 1.04
CA ARG A 676 -3.11 -20.33 0.01
C ARG A 676 -1.65 -20.03 0.30
N SER A 677 -1.34 -18.81 0.77
CA SER A 677 0.02 -18.45 1.22
C SER A 677 0.49 -19.36 2.36
N MET A 678 -0.37 -19.62 3.35
CA MET A 678 -0.06 -20.51 4.46
C MET A 678 0.10 -21.98 4.03
N HIS A 679 -0.73 -22.44 3.08
CA HIS A 679 -0.59 -23.77 2.50
C HIS A 679 0.76 -23.92 1.76
N GLN A 680 1.16 -22.93 0.96
CA GLN A 680 2.46 -22.94 0.29
C GLN A 680 3.64 -22.97 1.28
N GLN A 681 3.56 -22.21 2.37
CA GLN A 681 4.55 -22.26 3.45
C GLN A 681 4.60 -23.64 4.10
N LEU A 682 3.44 -24.25 4.37
CA LEU A 682 3.35 -25.60 4.91
C LEU A 682 3.99 -26.64 3.98
N CYS A 683 3.73 -26.56 2.67
CA CYS A 683 4.33 -27.46 1.69
C CYS A 683 5.86 -27.32 1.65
N GLN A 684 6.40 -26.10 1.75
CA GLN A 684 7.84 -25.87 1.82
C GLN A 684 8.46 -26.44 3.10
N GLU A 685 7.75 -26.36 4.23
CA GLU A 685 8.19 -26.95 5.50
C GLU A 685 8.15 -28.49 5.47
N LEU A 686 7.13 -29.08 4.82
CA LEU A 686 7.00 -30.53 4.62
C LEU A 686 8.08 -31.12 3.68
N GLN A 687 8.61 -30.32 2.75
CA GLN A 687 9.64 -30.73 1.79
C GLN A 687 11.07 -30.67 2.35
N LYS A 688 11.30 -30.06 3.53
CA LYS A 688 12.64 -30.05 4.15
C LYS A 688 12.96 -31.44 4.71
N GLU A 689 13.98 -32.09 4.17
CA GLU A 689 14.50 -33.36 4.70
C GLU A 689 15.08 -33.14 6.12
N ASN A 690 14.67 -33.99 7.07
CA ASN A 690 14.95 -33.95 8.54
C ASN A 690 13.94 -33.17 9.41
N VAL A 691 12.67 -33.60 9.42
CA VAL A 691 11.66 -33.11 10.38
C VAL A 691 11.40 -34.18 11.44
N ASP A 692 11.56 -33.85 12.73
CA ASP A 692 11.25 -34.73 13.86
C ASP A 692 9.80 -35.26 13.82
N LEU A 693 9.55 -36.47 14.33
CA LEU A 693 8.21 -37.09 14.38
C LEU A 693 7.14 -36.21 15.09
N SER A 694 7.55 -35.42 16.10
CA SER A 694 6.64 -34.46 16.76
C SER A 694 6.29 -33.29 15.84
N ALA A 695 7.25 -32.79 15.08
CA ALA A 695 7.05 -31.72 14.12
C ALA A 695 6.16 -32.19 12.95
N GLN A 696 6.32 -33.43 12.49
CA GLN A 696 5.47 -34.02 11.44
C GLN A 696 3.98 -34.14 11.87
N SER A 697 3.71 -34.57 13.10
CA SER A 697 2.33 -34.63 13.61
C SER A 697 1.68 -33.23 13.76
N SER A 698 2.47 -32.21 14.13
CA SER A 698 2.02 -30.82 14.19
C SER A 698 1.70 -30.23 12.80
N LEU A 699 2.49 -30.58 11.78
CA LEU A 699 2.27 -30.14 10.39
C LEU A 699 1.00 -30.76 9.80
N LEU A 700 0.75 -32.05 10.07
CA LEU A 700 -0.50 -32.71 9.68
C LEU A 700 -1.74 -32.12 10.38
N ALA A 701 -1.59 -31.66 11.62
CA ALA A 701 -2.67 -30.95 12.31
C ALA A 701 -2.96 -29.59 11.64
N LYS A 702 -1.92 -28.81 11.29
CA LYS A 702 -2.07 -27.55 10.53
C LYS A 702 -2.75 -27.77 9.19
N GLU A 703 -2.42 -28.85 8.47
CA GLU A 703 -3.06 -29.22 7.21
C GLU A 703 -4.56 -29.47 7.38
N ARG A 704 -4.96 -30.25 8.41
CA ARG A 704 -6.38 -30.49 8.73
C ARG A 704 -7.12 -29.20 9.07
N HIS A 705 -6.48 -28.27 9.78
CA HIS A 705 -7.10 -26.98 10.12
C HIS A 705 -7.32 -26.12 8.86
N LEU A 706 -6.33 -26.05 7.95
CA LEU A 706 -6.49 -25.37 6.66
C LEU A 706 -7.61 -26.00 5.83
N ALA A 707 -7.70 -27.33 5.81
CA ALA A 707 -8.74 -28.06 5.10
C ALA A 707 -10.15 -27.76 5.67
N ALA A 708 -10.28 -27.61 6.99
CA ALA A 708 -11.55 -27.26 7.63
C ALA A 708 -12.01 -25.85 7.23
N VAL A 709 -11.12 -24.86 7.27
CA VAL A 709 -11.41 -23.48 6.82
C VAL A 709 -11.75 -23.44 5.33
N ALA A 710 -11.00 -24.18 4.49
CA ALA A 710 -11.30 -24.29 3.06
C ALA A 710 -12.69 -24.90 2.81
N SER A 711 -13.07 -25.93 3.56
CA SER A 711 -14.41 -26.54 3.52
C SER A 711 -15.51 -25.52 3.84
N ALA A 712 -15.32 -24.66 4.85
CA ALA A 712 -16.27 -23.59 5.17
C ALA A 712 -16.40 -22.56 4.03
N LEU A 713 -15.30 -22.18 3.37
CA LEU A 713 -15.34 -21.29 2.20
C LEU A 713 -16.15 -21.91 1.05
N TRP A 714 -15.90 -23.19 0.73
CA TRP A 714 -16.68 -23.91 -0.27
C TRP A 714 -18.16 -23.97 0.09
N ARG A 715 -18.48 -24.26 1.36
CA ARG A 715 -19.86 -24.39 1.82
C ARG A 715 -20.63 -23.07 1.75
N HIS A 716 -20.02 -21.98 2.20
CA HIS A 716 -20.75 -20.73 2.44
C HIS A 716 -20.70 -19.72 1.29
N PHE A 717 -19.66 -19.74 0.45
CA PHE A 717 -19.47 -18.76 -0.64
C PHE A 717 -19.62 -19.36 -2.04
N PHE A 718 -19.10 -20.56 -2.29
CA PHE A 718 -19.02 -21.11 -3.66
C PHE A 718 -20.40 -21.33 -4.30
N SER A 719 -21.39 -21.79 -3.52
CA SER A 719 -22.76 -21.99 -4.03
C SER A 719 -23.36 -20.70 -4.60
N PHE A 720 -23.08 -19.56 -3.97
CA PHE A 720 -23.49 -18.25 -4.47
C PHE A 720 -22.75 -17.89 -5.76
N LEU A 721 -21.42 -17.99 -5.79
CA LEU A 721 -20.62 -17.70 -7.00
C LEU A 721 -21.09 -18.53 -8.21
N LYS A 722 -21.35 -19.83 -8.00
CA LYS A 722 -21.87 -20.75 -9.01
C LYS A 722 -23.24 -20.31 -9.53
N SER A 723 -24.12 -19.79 -8.66
CA SER A 723 -25.43 -19.27 -9.07
C SER A 723 -25.34 -17.95 -9.85
N GLN A 724 -24.35 -17.11 -9.55
CA GLN A 724 -24.19 -15.78 -10.14
C GLN A 724 -23.39 -15.74 -11.44
N ARG A 725 -22.82 -16.87 -11.89
CA ARG A 725 -22.03 -16.96 -13.14
C ARG A 725 -22.73 -16.43 -14.40
N MET A 726 -24.06 -16.34 -14.37
CA MET A 726 -24.93 -15.89 -15.46
C MET A 726 -25.50 -14.47 -15.27
N SER A 727 -25.35 -13.90 -14.08
CA SER A 727 -25.97 -12.63 -13.69
C SER A 727 -25.20 -11.44 -14.24
N GLN A 728 -25.93 -10.39 -14.65
CA GLN A 728 -25.36 -9.12 -15.13
C GLN A 728 -25.20 -8.07 -14.02
N ILE A 729 -25.77 -8.31 -12.83
CA ILE A 729 -25.91 -7.31 -11.75
C ILE A 729 -24.73 -7.37 -10.76
N VAL A 730 -23.90 -8.40 -10.84
CA VAL A 730 -22.77 -8.63 -9.93
C VAL A 730 -21.52 -7.91 -10.42
N PRO A 731 -20.65 -7.38 -9.54
CA PRO A 731 -19.30 -6.94 -9.90
C PRO A 731 -18.52 -8.08 -10.60
N LEU A 732 -18.50 -8.04 -11.93
CA LEU A 732 -18.03 -9.15 -12.78
C LEU A 732 -16.55 -9.47 -12.60
N SER A 733 -15.74 -8.46 -12.28
CA SER A 733 -14.29 -8.60 -12.10
C SER A 733 -13.96 -9.32 -10.79
N GLU A 734 -14.57 -8.91 -9.69
CA GLU A 734 -14.40 -9.51 -8.36
C GLU A 734 -14.97 -10.93 -8.31
N LEU A 735 -16.08 -11.20 -9.02
CA LEU A 735 -16.62 -12.54 -9.21
C LEU A 735 -15.63 -13.46 -9.93
N ALA A 736 -15.02 -12.98 -11.01
CA ALA A 736 -14.05 -13.74 -11.79
C ALA A 736 -12.78 -14.05 -10.98
N ASP A 737 -12.28 -13.05 -10.26
CA ASP A 737 -11.09 -13.17 -9.41
C ASP A 737 -11.34 -14.16 -8.25
N ALA A 738 -12.48 -14.05 -7.56
CA ALA A 738 -12.85 -15.00 -6.50
C ALA A 738 -13.03 -16.43 -7.02
N ALA A 739 -13.65 -16.61 -8.20
CA ALA A 739 -13.78 -17.92 -8.83
C ALA A 739 -12.42 -18.52 -9.22
N ALA A 740 -11.49 -17.68 -9.69
CA ALA A 740 -10.14 -18.09 -10.01
C ALA A 740 -9.35 -18.48 -8.75
N ASP A 741 -9.50 -17.73 -7.65
CA ASP A 741 -8.90 -18.10 -6.35
C ASP A 741 -9.46 -19.42 -5.80
N PHE A 742 -10.76 -19.70 -5.98
CA PHE A 742 -11.32 -21.03 -5.69
C PHE A 742 -10.75 -22.13 -6.60
N THR A 743 -10.44 -21.82 -7.86
CA THR A 743 -9.80 -22.78 -8.78
C THR A 743 -8.39 -23.12 -8.30
N LEU A 744 -7.67 -22.13 -7.80
CA LEU A 744 -6.35 -22.32 -7.23
C LEU A 744 -6.42 -22.99 -5.85
N LEU A 745 -7.44 -22.73 -5.03
CA LEU A 745 -7.69 -23.49 -3.80
C LEU A 745 -7.97 -24.97 -4.09
N ALA A 746 -8.69 -25.28 -5.18
CA ALA A 746 -8.92 -26.65 -5.64
C ALA A 746 -7.65 -27.33 -6.16
N LEU A 747 -6.67 -26.56 -6.64
CA LEU A 747 -5.34 -27.06 -7.01
C LEU A 747 -4.52 -27.38 -5.75
N ASP A 748 -4.50 -26.45 -4.80
CA ASP A 748 -3.73 -26.54 -3.56
C ASP A 748 -4.28 -27.65 -2.64
N MET A 749 -5.60 -27.72 -2.46
CA MET A 749 -6.27 -28.67 -1.54
C MET A 749 -7.47 -29.37 -2.20
N PRO A 750 -7.24 -30.30 -3.14
CA PRO A 750 -8.30 -30.92 -3.95
C PRO A 750 -9.31 -31.73 -3.15
N SER A 751 -8.92 -32.30 -2.01
CA SER A 751 -9.78 -33.10 -1.13
C SER A 751 -10.89 -32.29 -0.45
N THR A 752 -10.73 -30.97 -0.36
CA THR A 752 -11.70 -30.06 0.28
C THR A 752 -12.85 -29.64 -0.63
N ALA A 753 -12.70 -29.85 -1.94
CA ALA A 753 -13.69 -29.42 -2.91
C ALA A 753 -15.01 -30.21 -2.77
N PRO A 754 -16.18 -29.59 -3.00
CA PRO A 754 -17.47 -30.23 -2.94
C PRO A 754 -17.56 -31.50 -3.80
N SER A 755 -18.40 -32.45 -3.40
CA SER A 755 -18.68 -33.69 -4.15
C SER A 755 -19.06 -33.44 -5.61
N ASP A 756 -19.74 -32.33 -5.90
CA ASP A 756 -20.15 -31.91 -7.24
C ASP A 756 -18.99 -31.65 -8.20
N LEU A 757 -17.78 -31.38 -7.67
CA LEU A 757 -16.59 -31.05 -8.46
C LEU A 757 -15.60 -32.22 -8.55
N GLN A 758 -15.74 -33.24 -7.71
CA GLN A 758 -14.91 -34.44 -7.70
C GLN A 758 -15.20 -35.32 -8.93
N PRO A 759 -14.22 -36.12 -9.43
CA PRO A 759 -12.87 -36.36 -8.89
C PRO A 759 -11.80 -35.35 -9.35
N GLN A 760 -12.13 -34.43 -10.26
CA GLN A 760 -11.17 -33.49 -10.85
C GLN A 760 -11.62 -32.02 -10.65
N PRO A 761 -11.48 -31.48 -9.42
CA PRO A 761 -12.09 -30.21 -9.06
C PRO A 761 -11.54 -29.01 -9.86
N VAL A 762 -10.25 -29.02 -10.21
CA VAL A 762 -9.64 -27.97 -11.04
C VAL A 762 -10.25 -27.93 -12.44
N ILE A 763 -10.43 -29.08 -13.09
CA ILE A 763 -11.02 -29.18 -14.43
C ILE A 763 -12.50 -28.79 -14.38
N SER A 764 -13.24 -29.26 -13.37
CA SER A 764 -14.64 -28.88 -13.15
C SER A 764 -14.80 -27.36 -12.98
N MET A 765 -13.90 -26.71 -12.25
CA MET A 765 -13.89 -25.25 -12.09
C MET A 765 -13.59 -24.51 -13.39
N MET A 766 -12.57 -24.96 -14.14
CA MET A 766 -12.22 -24.39 -15.45
C MET A 766 -13.39 -24.53 -16.45
N GLN A 767 -14.12 -25.64 -16.41
CA GLN A 767 -15.36 -25.79 -17.18
C GLN A 767 -16.44 -24.80 -16.71
N LEU A 768 -16.69 -24.72 -15.40
CA LEU A 768 -17.76 -23.89 -14.82
C LEU A 768 -17.60 -22.39 -14.97
N PHE A 769 -16.36 -21.87 -15.09
CA PHE A 769 -16.06 -20.43 -15.13
C PHE A 769 -15.28 -19.97 -16.38
N GLY A 770 -14.54 -20.87 -17.06
CA GLY A 770 -13.66 -20.50 -18.18
C GLY A 770 -14.07 -21.05 -19.55
N TRP A 771 -14.47 -22.32 -19.63
CA TRP A 771 -14.70 -23.01 -20.91
C TRP A 771 -16.16 -23.19 -21.30
N ASP A 772 -17.10 -22.93 -20.39
CA ASP A 772 -18.53 -23.00 -20.70
C ASP A 772 -18.99 -21.78 -21.53
N ASP A 773 -19.62 -22.10 -22.66
CA ASP A 773 -20.19 -21.16 -23.63
C ASP A 773 -21.32 -20.27 -23.06
N ILE A 774 -21.88 -20.60 -21.90
CA ILE A 774 -23.02 -19.88 -21.33
C ILE A 774 -22.55 -18.59 -20.60
N ILE A 775 -21.33 -18.56 -20.08
CA ILE A 775 -20.82 -17.51 -19.17
C ILE A 775 -20.53 -16.19 -19.89
N TRP A 776 -20.65 -15.05 -19.19
CA TRP A 776 -20.30 -13.75 -19.73
C TRP A 776 -18.82 -13.65 -20.17
N PRO A 777 -18.52 -13.17 -21.41
CA PRO A 777 -17.15 -13.06 -21.92
C PRO A 777 -16.18 -12.24 -21.06
N GLN A 778 -16.67 -11.25 -20.32
CA GLN A 778 -15.87 -10.43 -19.41
C GLN A 778 -15.37 -11.23 -18.19
N VAL A 779 -16.25 -12.03 -17.60
CA VAL A 779 -15.90 -12.95 -16.50
C VAL A 779 -14.88 -13.97 -16.98
N VAL A 780 -15.11 -14.56 -18.15
CA VAL A 780 -14.19 -15.55 -18.75
C VAL A 780 -12.82 -14.93 -19.01
N ALA A 781 -12.76 -13.73 -19.60
CA ALA A 781 -11.49 -13.08 -19.92
C ALA A 781 -10.66 -12.78 -18.66
N ARG A 782 -11.30 -12.27 -17.62
CA ARG A 782 -10.65 -11.98 -16.33
C ARG A 782 -10.25 -13.26 -15.60
N TYR A 783 -11.15 -14.22 -15.48
CA TYR A 783 -10.93 -15.51 -14.82
C TYR A 783 -9.76 -16.28 -15.45
N LEU A 784 -9.78 -16.44 -16.78
CA LEU A 784 -8.70 -17.15 -17.49
C LEU A 784 -7.38 -16.39 -17.39
N SER A 785 -7.39 -15.06 -17.37
CA SER A 785 -6.16 -14.28 -17.15
C SER A 785 -5.55 -14.57 -15.78
N HIS A 786 -6.35 -14.56 -14.71
CA HIS A 786 -5.87 -14.88 -13.36
C HIS A 786 -5.35 -16.31 -13.25
N CYS A 787 -6.08 -17.28 -13.81
CA CYS A 787 -5.67 -18.69 -13.84
C CYS A 787 -4.36 -18.91 -14.62
N LEU A 788 -4.22 -18.32 -15.82
CA LEU A 788 -3.04 -18.50 -16.68
C LEU A 788 -1.79 -17.76 -16.16
N GLN A 789 -1.95 -16.75 -15.30
CA GLN A 789 -0.82 -16.12 -14.62
C GLN A 789 -0.13 -17.07 -13.62
N ASN A 790 -0.85 -18.07 -13.11
CA ASN A 790 -0.30 -19.03 -12.17
C ASN A 790 0.43 -20.17 -12.90
N SER A 791 1.76 -20.23 -12.77
CA SER A 791 2.59 -21.25 -13.43
C SER A 791 2.29 -22.67 -12.96
N MET A 792 2.05 -22.86 -11.66
CA MET A 792 1.73 -24.17 -11.07
C MET A 792 0.45 -24.76 -11.66
N LEU A 793 -0.58 -23.93 -11.87
CA LEU A 793 -1.82 -24.36 -12.52
C LEU A 793 -1.55 -24.82 -13.97
N CYS A 794 -0.76 -24.05 -14.73
CA CYS A 794 -0.42 -24.38 -16.10
C CYS A 794 0.41 -25.67 -16.22
N GLU A 795 1.24 -25.97 -15.22
CA GLU A 795 2.01 -27.22 -15.12
C GLU A 795 1.14 -28.41 -14.69
N ALA A 796 0.14 -28.21 -13.82
CA ALA A 796 -0.71 -29.29 -13.33
C ALA A 796 -1.78 -29.76 -14.33
N LEU A 797 -2.32 -28.85 -15.16
CA LEU A 797 -3.39 -29.14 -16.12
C LEU A 797 -3.07 -30.23 -17.16
N PRO A 798 -1.85 -30.32 -17.73
CA PRO A 798 -1.43 -31.44 -18.58
C PRO A 798 -1.46 -32.80 -17.85
N HIS A 799 -1.07 -32.82 -16.57
CA HIS A 799 -0.91 -34.04 -15.78
C HIS A 799 -2.26 -34.59 -15.26
N SER A 800 -3.30 -33.75 -15.16
CA SER A 800 -4.64 -34.14 -14.72
C SER A 800 -5.51 -34.83 -15.80
N GLY A 801 -4.93 -35.22 -16.94
CA GLY A 801 -5.65 -35.91 -18.02
C GLY A 801 -6.48 -35.02 -18.94
N CYS A 802 -6.39 -33.69 -18.82
CA CYS A 802 -7.03 -32.74 -19.74
C CYS A 802 -6.12 -32.51 -20.97
N VAL A 803 -6.23 -33.40 -21.96
CA VAL A 803 -5.37 -33.41 -23.16
C VAL A 803 -5.53 -32.12 -24.01
N SER A 804 -6.60 -31.33 -23.81
CA SER A 804 -6.95 -30.19 -24.67
C SER A 804 -7.18 -28.85 -23.94
N PHE A 805 -6.68 -28.64 -22.72
CA PHE A 805 -6.95 -27.39 -21.98
C PHE A 805 -6.49 -26.13 -22.73
N GLN A 806 -5.36 -26.19 -23.44
CA GLN A 806 -4.84 -25.08 -24.25
C GLN A 806 -5.78 -24.79 -25.43
N VAL A 807 -6.27 -25.83 -26.12
CA VAL A 807 -7.27 -25.73 -27.19
C VAL A 807 -8.57 -25.11 -26.69
N LEU A 808 -9.08 -25.54 -25.52
CA LEU A 808 -10.29 -24.98 -24.90
C LEU A 808 -10.10 -23.52 -24.49
N THR A 809 -8.91 -23.16 -24.01
CA THR A 809 -8.55 -21.78 -23.66
C THR A 809 -8.46 -20.90 -24.91
N ILE A 810 -7.89 -21.39 -26.01
CA ILE A 810 -7.89 -20.73 -27.31
C ILE A 810 -9.32 -20.52 -27.81
N ARG A 811 -10.17 -21.54 -27.70
CA ARG A 811 -11.60 -21.44 -28.07
C ARG A 811 -12.32 -20.35 -27.28
N SER A 812 -12.17 -20.34 -25.95
CA SER A 812 -12.75 -19.31 -25.08
C SER A 812 -12.23 -17.92 -25.43
N TRP A 813 -10.94 -17.77 -25.74
CA TRP A 813 -10.35 -16.50 -26.17
C TRP A 813 -10.94 -16.01 -27.50
N ILE A 814 -11.04 -16.87 -28.52
CA ILE A 814 -11.68 -16.54 -29.80
C ILE A 814 -13.11 -16.08 -29.56
N ARG A 815 -13.87 -16.81 -28.73
CA ARG A 815 -15.23 -16.44 -28.35
C ARG A 815 -15.28 -15.06 -27.68
N CYS A 816 -14.40 -14.79 -26.71
CA CYS A 816 -14.38 -13.53 -25.99
C CYS A 816 -14.09 -12.34 -26.91
N ILE A 817 -13.16 -12.48 -27.85
CA ILE A 817 -12.89 -11.47 -28.88
C ILE A 817 -14.12 -11.28 -29.76
N LEU A 818 -14.69 -12.35 -30.30
CA LEU A 818 -15.85 -12.26 -31.20
C LEU A 818 -17.05 -11.61 -30.51
N GLN A 819 -17.23 -11.83 -29.20
CA GLN A 819 -18.33 -11.30 -28.41
C GLN A 819 -18.02 -9.97 -27.71
N MET A 820 -16.97 -9.24 -28.12
CA MET A 820 -16.51 -8.10 -27.32
C MET A 820 -17.50 -6.92 -27.23
N TYR A 821 -18.45 -6.83 -28.15
CA TYR A 821 -19.48 -5.79 -28.22
C TYR A 821 -20.86 -6.25 -27.72
N ILE A 822 -20.94 -7.38 -27.01
CA ILE A 822 -22.23 -8.02 -26.69
C ILE A 822 -23.09 -7.19 -25.71
N LYS A 823 -22.49 -6.43 -24.78
CA LYS A 823 -23.21 -5.52 -23.87
C LYS A 823 -23.97 -4.40 -24.61
N ASN A 824 -23.40 -3.90 -25.72
CA ASN A 824 -23.97 -2.79 -26.49
C ASN A 824 -25.27 -3.16 -27.23
N LEU A 825 -25.65 -4.45 -27.29
CA LEU A 825 -26.94 -4.89 -27.84
C LEU A 825 -28.14 -4.52 -26.93
N HIS A 826 -27.89 -4.15 -25.68
CA HIS A 826 -28.92 -3.89 -24.67
C HIS A 826 -29.19 -2.40 -24.41
N VAL A 827 -28.34 -1.49 -24.90
CA VAL A 827 -28.54 -0.03 -24.81
C VAL A 827 -29.28 0.44 -26.07
N ALA A 828 -30.32 1.26 -25.92
CA ALA A 828 -31.09 1.78 -27.05
C ALA A 828 -30.24 2.76 -27.88
N ASP A 829 -30.23 2.59 -29.20
CA ASP A 829 -29.44 3.37 -30.18
C ASP A 829 -29.78 4.87 -30.26
N ASP A 830 -30.78 5.36 -29.51
CA ASP A 830 -31.32 6.71 -29.69
C ASP A 830 -30.48 7.84 -29.05
N LEU A 831 -29.34 7.56 -28.41
CA LEU A 831 -28.58 8.57 -27.63
C LEU A 831 -27.14 8.84 -28.05
N PHE A 832 -26.53 8.10 -29.00
CA PHE A 832 -25.12 8.33 -29.37
C PHE A 832 -24.84 8.11 -30.86
N ILE A 833 -25.06 9.14 -31.67
CA ILE A 833 -24.71 9.12 -33.10
C ILE A 833 -23.21 9.38 -33.35
N ASP A 834 -22.39 9.67 -32.32
CA ASP A 834 -21.02 10.17 -32.56
C ASP A 834 -19.92 9.61 -31.63
N ILE A 835 -20.00 8.33 -31.24
CA ILE A 835 -18.92 7.66 -30.48
C ILE A 835 -18.11 6.75 -31.41
N ASN A 836 -16.80 7.00 -31.48
CA ASN A 836 -15.83 6.14 -32.16
C ASN A 836 -15.98 4.67 -31.69
N PRO A 837 -15.94 3.66 -32.59
CA PRO A 837 -16.15 2.25 -32.24
C PRO A 837 -15.14 1.68 -31.21
N GLY A 838 -14.02 2.38 -30.98
CA GLY A 838 -13.04 2.07 -29.93
C GLY A 838 -13.40 2.59 -28.53
N GLN A 839 -14.29 3.59 -28.41
CA GLN A 839 -14.80 4.09 -27.12
C GLN A 839 -16.06 3.34 -26.64
N ALA A 840 -16.65 2.52 -27.51
CA ALA A 840 -17.85 1.73 -27.21
C ALA A 840 -17.56 0.43 -26.43
N VAL A 841 -16.30 0.01 -26.32
CA VAL A 841 -15.90 -1.12 -25.45
C VAL A 841 -15.54 -0.55 -24.08
N GLU A 842 -16.07 -1.13 -23.01
CA GLU A 842 -15.63 -0.79 -21.65
C GLU A 842 -14.10 -0.91 -21.57
N LYS A 843 -13.42 0.19 -21.23
CA LYS A 843 -11.96 0.26 -21.15
C LYS A 843 -11.35 -0.86 -20.29
N GLU A 844 -12.06 -1.23 -19.23
CA GLU A 844 -11.70 -2.33 -18.34
C GLU A 844 -11.70 -3.68 -19.07
N TYR A 845 -12.73 -3.99 -19.84
CA TYR A 845 -12.84 -5.25 -20.56
C TYR A 845 -11.81 -5.38 -21.69
N LEU A 846 -11.53 -4.28 -22.41
CA LEU A 846 -10.43 -4.28 -23.40
C LEU A 846 -9.08 -4.56 -22.73
N GLY A 847 -8.84 -4.01 -21.55
CA GLY A 847 -7.65 -4.31 -20.74
C GLY A 847 -7.57 -5.80 -20.36
N GLN A 848 -8.68 -6.39 -19.91
CA GLN A 848 -8.77 -7.82 -19.59
C GLN A 848 -8.50 -8.72 -20.80
N LEU A 849 -9.05 -8.39 -21.98
CA LEU A 849 -8.79 -9.12 -23.23
C LEU A 849 -7.34 -9.01 -23.70
N THR A 850 -6.73 -7.84 -23.52
CA THR A 850 -5.33 -7.61 -23.87
C THR A 850 -4.42 -8.47 -23.00
N GLU A 851 -4.69 -8.52 -21.69
CA GLU A 851 -3.94 -9.38 -20.77
C GLU A 851 -4.15 -10.88 -21.07
N LEU A 852 -5.38 -11.32 -21.35
CA LEU A 852 -5.65 -12.70 -21.77
C LEU A 852 -4.86 -13.04 -23.04
N THR A 853 -4.87 -12.14 -24.03
CA THR A 853 -4.14 -12.32 -25.29
C THR A 853 -2.63 -12.45 -25.04
N ARG A 854 -2.07 -11.59 -24.18
CA ARG A 854 -0.65 -11.63 -23.79
C ARG A 854 -0.27 -12.94 -23.11
N LEU A 855 -1.14 -13.49 -22.26
CA LEU A 855 -0.92 -14.77 -21.57
C LEU A 855 -1.09 -15.96 -22.51
N LEU A 856 -2.10 -15.94 -23.37
CA LEU A 856 -2.36 -17.00 -24.35
C LEU A 856 -1.17 -17.20 -25.31
N PHE A 857 -0.53 -16.12 -25.73
CA PHE A 857 0.66 -16.19 -26.59
C PHE A 857 1.87 -16.84 -25.89
N LYS A 858 1.86 -16.97 -24.55
CA LYS A 858 2.89 -17.71 -23.81
C LYS A 858 2.70 -19.23 -23.81
N LEU A 859 1.49 -19.72 -24.14
CA LEU A 859 1.18 -21.14 -24.20
C LEU A 859 2.03 -21.84 -25.27
N SER A 860 2.46 -23.08 -24.97
CA SER A 860 3.30 -23.87 -25.87
C SER A 860 2.62 -24.12 -27.20
N GLU A 861 1.33 -24.43 -27.21
CA GLU A 861 0.56 -24.68 -28.43
C GLU A 861 0.53 -23.48 -29.38
N VAL A 862 0.40 -22.26 -28.84
CA VAL A 862 0.38 -21.03 -29.65
C VAL A 862 1.79 -20.73 -30.17
N LYS A 863 2.82 -20.83 -29.32
CA LYS A 863 4.22 -20.69 -29.73
C LYS A 863 4.59 -21.65 -30.84
N ASP A 864 4.19 -22.91 -30.74
CA ASP A 864 4.46 -23.94 -31.74
C ASP A 864 3.83 -23.62 -33.10
N ILE A 865 2.62 -23.06 -33.12
CA ILE A 865 1.96 -22.62 -34.37
C ILE A 865 2.72 -21.46 -35.01
N PHE A 866 3.09 -20.44 -34.24
CA PHE A 866 3.84 -19.29 -34.77
C PHE A 866 5.24 -19.69 -35.26
N LEU A 867 5.93 -20.57 -34.53
CA LEU A 867 7.23 -21.13 -34.93
C LEU A 867 7.13 -21.89 -36.26
N LYS A 868 6.12 -22.75 -36.43
CA LYS A 868 5.90 -23.51 -37.68
C LYS A 868 5.46 -22.63 -38.86
N ALA A 869 4.82 -21.49 -38.57
CA ALA A 869 4.40 -20.52 -39.58
C ALA A 869 5.53 -19.58 -40.03
N GLN A 870 6.65 -19.50 -39.30
CA GLN A 870 7.76 -18.54 -39.54
C GLN A 870 7.32 -17.07 -39.55
N VAL A 871 6.26 -16.75 -38.80
CA VAL A 871 5.75 -15.37 -38.66
C VAL A 871 6.46 -14.71 -37.47
N GLU A 872 6.91 -13.46 -37.63
CA GLU A 872 7.55 -12.70 -36.54
C GLU A 872 6.64 -12.65 -35.30
N TYR A 873 7.12 -13.25 -34.21
CA TYR A 873 6.42 -13.28 -32.94
C TYR A 873 6.48 -11.89 -32.29
N LEU A 874 5.38 -11.13 -32.39
CA LEU A 874 5.23 -9.90 -31.61
C LEU A 874 5.18 -10.26 -30.12
N SER A 875 6.15 -9.79 -29.34
CA SER A 875 6.30 -10.15 -27.92
C SER A 875 5.13 -9.71 -27.03
N SER A 876 4.22 -8.87 -27.56
CA SER A 876 2.97 -8.45 -26.91
C SER A 876 2.06 -7.76 -27.94
N PRO A 877 1.03 -8.42 -28.51
CA PRO A 877 0.04 -7.72 -29.30
C PRO A 877 -0.81 -6.82 -28.38
N GLU A 878 -0.74 -5.49 -28.55
CA GLU A 878 -1.57 -4.54 -27.79
C GLU A 878 -3.07 -4.61 -28.18
N ASP A 879 -3.37 -5.14 -29.37
CA ASP A 879 -4.74 -5.22 -29.90
C ASP A 879 -5.19 -6.69 -30.06
N PRO A 880 -6.14 -7.16 -29.23
CA PRO A 880 -6.69 -8.52 -29.29
C PRO A 880 -7.23 -8.89 -30.68
N THR A 881 -7.84 -7.94 -31.39
CA THR A 881 -8.41 -8.21 -32.72
C THR A 881 -7.32 -8.49 -33.75
N LYS A 882 -6.22 -7.73 -33.73
CA LYS A 882 -5.07 -7.98 -34.61
C LYS A 882 -4.37 -9.28 -34.25
N ALA A 883 -4.27 -9.61 -32.96
CA ALA A 883 -3.69 -10.88 -32.51
C ALA A 883 -4.47 -12.09 -33.04
N LEU A 884 -5.80 -12.02 -33.05
CA LEU A 884 -6.66 -13.07 -33.61
C LEU A 884 -6.44 -13.24 -35.12
N VAL A 885 -6.28 -12.14 -35.86
CA VAL A 885 -5.95 -12.18 -37.29
C VAL A 885 -4.64 -12.91 -37.54
N LEU A 886 -3.58 -12.51 -36.82
CA LEU A 886 -2.26 -13.16 -36.92
C LEU A 886 -2.32 -14.65 -36.57
N PHE A 887 -3.12 -15.02 -35.56
CA PHE A 887 -3.31 -16.43 -35.19
C PHE A 887 -4.01 -17.22 -36.31
N PHE A 888 -5.07 -16.68 -36.91
CA PHE A 888 -5.73 -17.34 -38.05
C PHE A 888 -4.80 -17.49 -39.25
N GLU A 889 -4.01 -16.47 -39.57
CA GLU A 889 -3.00 -16.53 -40.65
C GLU A 889 -1.92 -17.58 -40.35
N ALA A 890 -1.36 -17.59 -39.14
CA ALA A 890 -0.34 -18.55 -38.73
C ALA A 890 -0.84 -20.01 -38.77
N VAL A 891 -2.09 -20.27 -38.37
CA VAL A 891 -2.72 -21.60 -38.50
C VAL A 891 -2.83 -22.02 -39.97
N GLY A 892 -3.26 -21.11 -40.85
CA GLY A 892 -3.37 -21.37 -42.29
C GLY A 892 -2.02 -21.68 -42.94
N ILE A 893 -0.99 -20.87 -42.65
CA ILE A 893 0.38 -21.06 -43.14
C ILE A 893 0.97 -22.37 -42.61
N THR A 894 0.80 -22.65 -41.32
CA THR A 894 1.27 -23.91 -40.70
C THR A 894 0.68 -25.11 -41.43
N TYR A 895 -0.62 -25.12 -41.73
CA TYR A 895 -1.25 -26.19 -42.51
C TYR A 895 -0.65 -26.31 -43.92
N GLY A 896 -0.41 -25.19 -44.59
CA GLY A 896 0.19 -25.16 -45.93
C GLY A 896 1.63 -25.71 -45.97
N ASN A 897 2.39 -25.51 -44.89
CA ASN A 897 3.77 -25.98 -44.74
C ASN A 897 3.86 -27.49 -44.41
N LEU A 898 2.77 -28.13 -43.96
CA LEU A 898 2.77 -29.56 -43.66
C LEU A 898 2.90 -30.40 -44.94
N GLN A 899 3.69 -31.48 -44.86
CA GLN A 899 3.90 -32.39 -45.99
C GLN A 899 3.09 -33.68 -45.89
N THR A 900 2.93 -34.27 -44.69
CA THR A 900 2.25 -35.56 -44.53
C THR A 900 0.72 -35.42 -44.44
N LEU A 901 -0.01 -36.38 -45.02
CA LEU A 901 -1.48 -36.42 -44.97
C LEU A 901 -2.01 -36.65 -43.55
N SER A 902 -1.30 -37.44 -42.73
CA SER A 902 -1.65 -37.68 -41.33
C SER A 902 -1.60 -36.39 -40.51
N ASP A 903 -0.50 -35.64 -40.60
CA ASP A 903 -0.33 -34.38 -39.87
C ASP A 903 -1.33 -33.33 -40.34
N LYS A 904 -1.63 -33.28 -41.65
CA LYS A 904 -2.69 -32.42 -42.19
C LYS A 904 -4.06 -32.76 -41.61
N SER A 905 -4.42 -34.04 -41.52
CA SER A 905 -5.70 -34.48 -40.95
C SER A 905 -5.83 -34.11 -39.47
N VAL A 906 -4.77 -34.33 -38.69
CA VAL A 906 -4.70 -33.93 -37.27
C VAL A 906 -4.82 -32.41 -37.12
N MET A 907 -4.11 -31.65 -37.95
CA MET A 907 -4.18 -30.19 -37.95
C MET A 907 -5.58 -29.66 -38.29
N VAL A 908 -6.29 -30.28 -39.24
CA VAL A 908 -7.70 -29.92 -39.56
C VAL A 908 -8.60 -30.19 -38.36
N ALA A 909 -8.45 -31.35 -37.70
CA ALA A 909 -9.23 -31.67 -36.51
C ALA A 909 -9.02 -30.64 -35.38
N LYS A 910 -7.75 -30.31 -35.11
CA LYS A 910 -7.34 -29.35 -34.08
C LYS A 910 -7.79 -27.93 -34.41
N SER A 911 -7.69 -27.52 -35.68
CA SER A 911 -8.15 -26.21 -36.15
C SER A 911 -9.65 -26.02 -35.94
N LEU A 912 -10.45 -27.05 -36.23
CA LEU A 912 -11.89 -27.02 -35.95
C LEU A 912 -12.18 -27.01 -34.43
N GLU A 913 -11.33 -27.65 -33.63
CA GLU A 913 -11.43 -27.62 -32.17
C GLU A 913 -11.14 -26.23 -31.59
N TYR A 914 -10.18 -25.47 -32.13
CA TYR A 914 -9.96 -24.06 -31.77
C TYR A 914 -11.20 -23.21 -32.01
N LEU A 915 -11.89 -23.40 -33.14
CA LEU A 915 -13.06 -22.59 -33.48
C LEU A 915 -14.31 -22.92 -32.64
N GLY A 916 -14.46 -24.17 -32.21
CA GLY A 916 -15.66 -24.62 -31.51
C GLY A 916 -16.93 -24.34 -32.31
N GLU A 917 -18.01 -23.93 -31.63
CA GLU A 917 -19.28 -23.54 -32.27
C GLU A 917 -19.26 -22.06 -32.72
N ILE A 918 -18.30 -21.68 -33.57
CA ILE A 918 -18.08 -20.27 -33.95
C ILE A 918 -19.33 -19.52 -34.44
N LEU A 919 -20.25 -20.22 -35.10
CA LEU A 919 -21.52 -19.65 -35.56
C LEU A 919 -22.45 -19.24 -34.40
N LYS A 920 -22.41 -19.95 -33.28
CA LYS A 920 -23.12 -19.58 -32.04
C LYS A 920 -22.54 -18.31 -31.43
N TYR A 921 -21.23 -18.11 -31.56
CA TYR A 921 -20.54 -16.94 -30.99
C TYR A 921 -20.91 -15.64 -31.71
N ILE A 922 -21.09 -15.69 -33.03
CA ILE A 922 -21.46 -14.52 -33.85
C ILE A 922 -22.97 -14.27 -33.96
N LYS A 923 -23.80 -15.28 -33.68
CA LYS A 923 -25.27 -15.21 -33.75
C LYS A 923 -25.89 -14.00 -33.04
N PRO A 924 -25.41 -13.55 -31.85
CA PRO A 924 -25.97 -12.38 -31.17
C PRO A 924 -26.00 -11.10 -32.02
N TYR A 925 -25.03 -10.92 -32.93
CA TYR A 925 -24.97 -9.74 -33.80
C TYR A 925 -25.82 -9.85 -35.07
N LEU A 926 -26.31 -11.05 -35.39
CA LEU A 926 -27.15 -11.32 -36.57
C LEU A 926 -28.65 -11.26 -36.24
N GLY A 927 -29.02 -10.86 -35.01
CA GLY A 927 -30.39 -10.73 -34.55
C GLY A 927 -31.08 -9.43 -34.99
N LYS A 928 -32.27 -9.16 -34.42
CA LYS A 928 -33.07 -7.96 -34.75
C LYS A 928 -32.43 -6.64 -34.28
N LYS A 929 -31.63 -6.66 -33.21
CA LYS A 929 -30.89 -5.49 -32.70
C LYS A 929 -29.49 -5.51 -33.29
N ILE A 930 -29.11 -4.46 -34.02
CA ILE A 930 -27.92 -4.46 -34.86
C ILE A 930 -26.83 -3.58 -34.25
N CYS A 931 -25.82 -4.19 -33.65
CA CYS A 931 -24.60 -3.48 -33.26
C CYS A 931 -23.66 -3.33 -34.46
N SER A 932 -23.46 -2.11 -34.95
CA SER A 932 -22.59 -1.83 -36.12
C SER A 932 -21.15 -2.33 -35.93
N ALA A 933 -20.55 -2.08 -34.75
CA ALA A 933 -19.19 -2.52 -34.44
C ALA A 933 -19.07 -4.05 -34.36
N GLY A 934 -20.05 -4.72 -33.71
CA GLY A 934 -20.10 -6.18 -33.61
C GLY A 934 -20.31 -6.87 -34.97
N LEU A 935 -21.13 -6.29 -35.85
CA LEU A 935 -21.27 -6.75 -37.23
C LEU A 935 -19.97 -6.60 -38.02
N GLN A 936 -19.33 -5.43 -37.99
CA GLN A 936 -18.07 -5.22 -38.70
C GLN A 936 -16.98 -6.19 -38.21
N LEU A 937 -16.90 -6.44 -36.90
CA LEU A 937 -15.99 -7.44 -36.34
C LEU A 937 -16.30 -8.85 -36.85
N THR A 938 -17.57 -9.27 -36.79
CA THR A 938 -18.02 -10.60 -37.24
C THR A 938 -17.65 -10.84 -38.71
N TYR A 939 -18.07 -9.94 -39.60
CA TYR A 939 -17.83 -10.07 -41.04
C TYR A 939 -16.34 -10.00 -41.38
N ARG A 940 -15.57 -9.12 -40.71
CA ARG A 940 -14.12 -9.04 -40.91
C ARG A 940 -13.42 -10.32 -40.46
N MET A 941 -13.68 -10.81 -39.25
CA MET A 941 -13.01 -11.99 -38.70
C MET A 941 -13.34 -13.26 -39.48
N MET A 942 -14.60 -13.45 -39.85
CA MET A 942 -15.00 -14.60 -40.67
C MET A 942 -14.44 -14.50 -42.10
N GLY A 943 -14.36 -13.30 -42.69
CA GLY A 943 -13.72 -13.10 -43.99
C GLY A 943 -12.23 -13.44 -43.97
N ILE A 944 -11.50 -12.99 -42.94
CA ILE A 944 -10.08 -13.34 -42.72
C ILE A 944 -9.91 -14.84 -42.52
N LEU A 945 -10.79 -15.47 -41.75
CA LEU A 945 -10.79 -16.93 -41.54
C LEU A 945 -10.98 -17.68 -42.87
N VAL A 946 -11.99 -17.32 -43.67
CA VAL A 946 -12.26 -17.94 -44.98
C VAL A 946 -11.07 -17.80 -45.93
N LYS A 947 -10.41 -16.63 -45.94
CA LYS A 947 -9.21 -16.39 -46.75
C LYS A 947 -8.01 -17.22 -46.27
N SER A 948 -7.67 -17.09 -44.99
CA SER A 948 -6.45 -17.66 -44.41
C SER A 948 -6.51 -19.18 -44.33
N TRP A 949 -7.69 -19.74 -44.06
CA TRP A 949 -7.91 -21.18 -43.91
C TRP A 949 -8.46 -21.82 -45.20
N ALA A 950 -8.34 -21.17 -46.35
CA ALA A 950 -8.87 -21.70 -47.61
C ALA A 950 -8.41 -23.14 -47.90
N GLN A 951 -7.11 -23.43 -47.69
CA GLN A 951 -6.55 -24.77 -47.84
C GLN A 951 -7.17 -25.80 -46.86
N ILE A 952 -7.48 -25.37 -45.64
CA ILE A 952 -8.14 -26.20 -44.62
C ILE A 952 -9.60 -26.45 -45.04
N PHE A 953 -10.32 -25.42 -45.49
CA PHE A 953 -11.70 -25.51 -45.94
C PHE A 953 -11.90 -26.33 -47.23
N ALA A 954 -10.84 -26.54 -48.03
CA ALA A 954 -10.85 -27.47 -49.15
C ALA A 954 -11.00 -28.95 -48.71
N THR A 955 -10.79 -29.26 -47.43
CA THR A 955 -10.99 -30.60 -46.88
C THR A 955 -12.45 -30.86 -46.54
N SER A 956 -12.92 -32.10 -46.76
CA SER A 956 -14.31 -32.50 -46.51
C SER A 956 -14.79 -32.27 -45.08
N LYS A 957 -13.89 -32.33 -44.08
CA LYS A 957 -14.21 -32.12 -42.66
C LYS A 957 -14.52 -30.65 -42.35
N ALA A 958 -13.76 -29.71 -42.91
CA ALA A 958 -13.94 -28.28 -42.67
C ALA A 958 -14.90 -27.61 -43.66
N GLN A 959 -15.09 -28.17 -44.86
CA GLN A 959 -15.95 -27.60 -45.90
C GLN A 959 -17.40 -27.37 -45.44
N LYS A 960 -17.92 -28.25 -44.57
CA LYS A 960 -19.26 -28.07 -43.97
C LYS A 960 -19.38 -26.76 -43.19
N LEU A 961 -18.32 -26.34 -42.49
CA LEU A 961 -18.31 -25.07 -41.76
C LEU A 961 -18.28 -23.88 -42.74
N LEU A 962 -17.51 -23.98 -43.83
CA LEU A 962 -17.48 -22.96 -44.89
C LEU A 962 -18.88 -22.72 -45.46
N PHE A 963 -19.62 -23.77 -45.82
CA PHE A 963 -20.99 -23.62 -46.34
C PHE A 963 -21.90 -22.92 -45.34
N ARG A 964 -21.85 -23.30 -44.07
CA ARG A 964 -22.66 -22.63 -43.03
C ARG A 964 -22.27 -21.16 -42.83
N ILE A 965 -20.99 -20.81 -42.94
CA ILE A 965 -20.53 -19.40 -42.89
C ILE A 965 -21.12 -18.61 -44.07
N ILE A 966 -21.08 -19.18 -45.28
CA ILE A 966 -21.64 -18.55 -46.49
C ILE A 966 -23.15 -18.35 -46.33
N ASP A 967 -23.89 -19.38 -45.92
CA ASP A 967 -25.34 -19.31 -45.75
C ASP A 967 -25.76 -18.31 -44.67
N CYS A 968 -24.99 -18.22 -43.57
CA CYS A 968 -25.32 -17.34 -42.45
C CYS A 968 -24.97 -15.86 -42.69
N LEU A 969 -23.87 -15.57 -43.43
CA LEU A 969 -23.35 -14.21 -43.58
C LEU A 969 -23.50 -13.64 -44.99
N LEU A 970 -23.18 -14.42 -46.03
CA LEU A 970 -23.16 -13.93 -47.41
C LEU A 970 -24.48 -14.15 -48.14
N LEU A 971 -25.16 -15.27 -47.88
CA LEU A 971 -26.43 -15.64 -48.51
C LEU A 971 -27.57 -15.89 -47.50
N PRO A 972 -27.78 -15.03 -46.46
CA PRO A 972 -28.93 -15.19 -45.59
C PRO A 972 -30.23 -14.98 -46.37
N HIS A 973 -31.34 -15.53 -45.89
CA HIS A 973 -32.65 -15.42 -46.56
C HIS A 973 -33.07 -13.97 -46.87
N THR A 974 -32.63 -13.00 -46.07
CA THR A 974 -32.84 -11.56 -46.31
C THR A 974 -32.08 -11.01 -47.51
N VAL A 975 -30.92 -11.57 -47.86
CA VAL A 975 -30.13 -11.22 -49.05
C VAL A 975 -30.71 -11.86 -50.31
N LEU A 976 -31.39 -13.00 -50.20
CA LEU A 976 -32.04 -13.63 -51.34
C LEU A 976 -33.33 -12.89 -51.79
N GLN A 977 -33.91 -12.06 -50.92
CA GLN A 977 -35.04 -11.19 -51.26
C GLN A 977 -34.50 -9.88 -51.87
N GLN A 978 -34.52 -9.76 -53.21
CA GLN A 978 -33.97 -8.61 -53.93
C GLN A 978 -34.75 -7.29 -53.71
N GLU A 979 -36.00 -7.36 -53.26
CA GLU A 979 -36.89 -6.20 -53.10
C GLU A 979 -36.76 -5.48 -51.74
N LYS A 980 -36.04 -6.06 -50.77
CA LYS A 980 -35.94 -5.52 -49.41
C LYS A 980 -34.56 -4.93 -49.15
N GLU A 981 -34.49 -3.65 -48.78
CA GLU A 981 -33.24 -2.99 -48.43
C GLU A 981 -32.60 -3.62 -47.18
N LEU A 982 -31.29 -3.85 -47.24
CA LEU A 982 -30.51 -4.33 -46.09
C LEU A 982 -30.22 -3.17 -45.12
N PRO A 983 -30.10 -3.46 -43.81
CA PRO A 983 -29.61 -2.49 -42.85
C PRO A 983 -28.25 -1.91 -43.24
N ALA A 984 -28.10 -0.58 -43.20
CA ALA A 984 -26.86 0.12 -43.58
C ALA A 984 -25.59 -0.40 -42.86
N PRO A 985 -25.61 -0.74 -41.54
CA PRO A 985 -24.43 -1.31 -40.88
C PRO A 985 -23.99 -2.65 -41.45
N MET A 986 -24.94 -3.47 -41.91
CA MET A 986 -24.66 -4.77 -42.54
C MET A 986 -24.05 -4.58 -43.93
N LEU A 987 -24.55 -3.62 -44.72
CA LEU A 987 -23.98 -3.27 -46.02
C LEU A 987 -22.53 -2.79 -45.90
N ILE A 988 -22.23 -1.92 -44.94
CA ILE A 988 -20.87 -1.43 -44.70
C ILE A 988 -19.94 -2.59 -44.28
N ALA A 989 -20.40 -3.47 -43.40
CA ALA A 989 -19.63 -4.65 -42.96
C ALA A 989 -19.33 -5.61 -44.12
N ILE A 990 -20.31 -5.87 -44.98
CA ILE A 990 -20.14 -6.68 -46.18
C ILE A 990 -19.17 -5.99 -47.15
N GLN A 991 -19.35 -4.70 -47.44
CA GLN A 991 -18.50 -3.95 -48.38
C GLN A 991 -17.01 -4.04 -48.01
N LYS A 992 -16.69 -3.93 -46.71
CA LYS A 992 -15.29 -4.00 -46.25
C LYS A 992 -14.70 -5.41 -46.25
N SER A 993 -15.52 -6.45 -46.08
CA SER A 993 -15.06 -7.83 -45.83
C SER A 993 -15.23 -8.78 -47.01
N LEU A 994 -16.19 -8.53 -47.91
CA LEU A 994 -16.49 -9.34 -49.10
C LEU A 994 -15.25 -9.68 -49.95
N PRO A 995 -14.27 -8.77 -50.17
CA PRO A 995 -13.04 -9.12 -50.88
C PRO A 995 -12.33 -10.36 -50.31
N LEU A 996 -12.29 -10.49 -48.99
CA LEU A 996 -11.62 -11.59 -48.29
C LEU A 996 -12.34 -12.92 -48.51
N TYR A 997 -13.68 -12.91 -48.47
CA TYR A 997 -14.49 -14.09 -48.74
C TYR A 997 -14.33 -14.57 -50.18
N LEU A 998 -14.38 -13.67 -51.16
CA LEU A 998 -14.25 -14.01 -52.58
C LEU A 998 -12.87 -14.60 -52.88
N GLN A 999 -11.81 -14.01 -52.31
CA GLN A 999 -10.44 -14.54 -52.42
C GLN A 999 -10.34 -15.95 -51.81
N GLY A 1000 -10.84 -16.14 -50.58
CA GLY A 1000 -10.80 -17.44 -49.91
C GLY A 1000 -11.59 -18.52 -50.64
N MET A 1001 -12.86 -18.23 -51.00
CA MET A 1001 -13.72 -19.15 -51.75
C MET A 1001 -13.10 -19.55 -53.09
N CYS A 1002 -12.47 -18.61 -53.81
CA CYS A 1002 -11.78 -18.90 -55.06
C CYS A 1002 -10.61 -19.87 -54.87
N ILE A 1003 -9.78 -19.66 -53.83
CA ILE A 1003 -8.68 -20.57 -53.51
C ILE A 1003 -9.21 -21.99 -53.21
N VAL A 1004 -10.31 -22.10 -52.45
CA VAL A 1004 -10.96 -23.40 -52.17
C VAL A 1004 -11.43 -24.07 -53.46
N CYS A 1005 -12.06 -23.33 -54.37
CA CYS A 1005 -12.49 -23.85 -55.68
C CYS A 1005 -11.33 -24.40 -56.51
N CYS A 1006 -10.15 -23.79 -56.43
CA CYS A 1006 -8.98 -24.16 -57.24
C CYS A 1006 -8.24 -25.40 -56.69
N GLN A 1007 -8.35 -25.68 -55.39
CA GLN A 1007 -7.56 -26.71 -54.71
C GLN A 1007 -8.31 -28.01 -54.42
N SER A 1008 -9.64 -28.02 -54.52
CA SER A 1008 -10.40 -29.23 -54.25
C SER A 1008 -10.12 -30.32 -55.29
N GLN A 1009 -9.71 -31.50 -54.83
CA GLN A 1009 -9.37 -32.66 -55.68
C GLN A 1009 -10.53 -33.17 -56.55
N ASN A 1010 -11.78 -32.80 -56.20
CA ASN A 1010 -12.95 -32.94 -57.08
C ASN A 1010 -13.38 -31.56 -57.58
N PRO A 1011 -13.74 -31.40 -58.87
CA PRO A 1011 -14.33 -30.16 -59.36
C PRO A 1011 -15.68 -29.94 -58.67
N ASN A 1012 -15.67 -29.17 -57.57
CA ASN A 1012 -16.87 -28.88 -56.78
C ASN A 1012 -17.73 -27.87 -57.53
N ALA A 1013 -18.53 -28.36 -58.47
CA ALA A 1013 -19.50 -27.56 -59.24
C ALA A 1013 -20.40 -26.71 -58.32
N TYR A 1014 -20.75 -27.24 -57.14
CA TYR A 1014 -21.54 -26.54 -56.14
C TYR A 1014 -20.83 -25.32 -55.52
N LEU A 1015 -19.53 -25.40 -55.20
CA LEU A 1015 -18.80 -24.27 -54.63
C LEU A 1015 -18.59 -23.17 -55.68
N ASN A 1016 -18.31 -23.55 -56.93
CA ASN A 1016 -18.26 -22.62 -58.06
C ASN A 1016 -19.61 -21.93 -58.30
N GLN A 1017 -20.72 -22.67 -58.13
CA GLN A 1017 -22.06 -22.10 -58.19
C GLN A 1017 -22.31 -21.13 -57.03
N LEU A 1018 -21.94 -21.47 -55.80
CA LEU A 1018 -22.06 -20.57 -54.64
C LEU A 1018 -21.22 -19.30 -54.82
N LEU A 1019 -19.98 -19.41 -55.30
CA LEU A 1019 -19.13 -18.26 -55.62
C LEU A 1019 -19.81 -17.37 -56.68
N GLY A 1020 -20.33 -17.98 -57.75
CA GLY A 1020 -21.10 -17.27 -58.77
C GLY A 1020 -22.32 -16.55 -58.21
N ASN A 1021 -23.10 -17.21 -57.35
CA ASN A 1021 -24.29 -16.63 -56.71
C ASN A 1021 -23.93 -15.44 -55.80
N VAL A 1022 -22.86 -15.54 -55.00
CA VAL A 1022 -22.40 -14.43 -54.14
C VAL A 1022 -21.98 -13.24 -55.01
N ILE A 1023 -21.19 -13.46 -56.06
CA ILE A 1023 -20.76 -12.41 -56.99
C ILE A 1023 -21.98 -11.76 -57.65
N GLU A 1024 -22.92 -12.57 -58.15
CA GLU A 1024 -24.15 -12.10 -58.79
C GLU A 1024 -24.94 -11.17 -57.85
N GLN A 1025 -25.20 -11.58 -56.61
CA GLN A 1025 -26.01 -10.79 -55.67
C GLN A 1025 -25.34 -9.47 -55.28
N TYR A 1026 -24.03 -9.44 -55.08
CA TYR A 1026 -23.35 -8.26 -54.55
C TYR A 1026 -22.87 -7.26 -55.61
N ILE A 1027 -22.68 -7.68 -56.87
CA ILE A 1027 -22.47 -6.72 -57.97
C ILE A 1027 -23.67 -5.78 -58.08
N GLY A 1028 -24.88 -6.32 -58.21
CA GLY A 1028 -26.09 -5.49 -58.36
C GLY A 1028 -26.39 -4.58 -57.15
N ARG A 1029 -26.07 -5.04 -55.94
CA ARG A 1029 -26.38 -4.33 -54.68
C ARG A 1029 -25.50 -3.11 -54.40
N PHE A 1030 -24.23 -3.11 -54.81
CA PHE A 1030 -23.30 -1.98 -54.59
C PHE A 1030 -23.18 -1.04 -55.80
N LEU A 1031 -23.90 -1.31 -56.89
CA LEU A 1031 -24.01 -0.39 -58.02
C LEU A 1031 -25.12 0.64 -57.76
N THR A 1032 -24.77 1.93 -57.77
CA THR A 1032 -25.72 3.04 -57.63
C THR A 1032 -26.61 3.16 -58.88
N ALA A 1033 -27.86 3.58 -58.64
CA ALA A 1033 -28.82 3.89 -59.70
C ALA A 1033 -28.59 5.29 -60.34
N SER A 1034 -27.76 6.14 -59.72
CA SER A 1034 -27.44 7.49 -60.20
C SER A 1034 -25.92 7.70 -60.40
N LEU A 1035 -25.62 8.46 -61.47
CA LEU A 1035 -24.32 8.90 -62.03
C LEU A 1035 -23.10 7.94 -61.90
N PRO A 1036 -22.61 7.34 -63.01
CA PRO A 1036 -21.52 6.34 -63.01
C PRO A 1036 -20.09 6.83 -62.70
N GLY A 1037 -19.89 7.99 -62.06
CA GLY A 1037 -18.59 8.67 -62.06
C GLY A 1037 -17.72 8.55 -60.80
N VAL A 1038 -18.31 8.43 -59.61
CA VAL A 1038 -17.59 8.63 -58.34
C VAL A 1038 -17.60 7.34 -57.52
N GLY A 1039 -16.43 6.70 -57.36
CA GLY A 1039 -16.23 5.63 -56.38
C GLY A 1039 -16.27 4.18 -56.86
N LEU A 1040 -16.45 3.89 -58.16
CA LEU A 1040 -16.47 2.50 -58.70
C LEU A 1040 -15.21 1.69 -58.38
N GLY A 1041 -14.04 2.34 -58.29
CA GLY A 1041 -12.79 1.69 -57.86
C GLY A 1041 -12.79 1.21 -56.40
N GLN A 1042 -13.79 1.54 -55.59
CA GLN A 1042 -13.96 1.01 -54.22
C GLN A 1042 -15.00 -0.12 -54.16
N HIS A 1043 -15.47 -0.62 -55.30
CA HIS A 1043 -16.43 -1.72 -55.32
C HIS A 1043 -15.80 -3.00 -54.73
N PRO A 1044 -16.47 -3.70 -53.79
CA PRO A 1044 -15.88 -4.82 -53.05
C PRO A 1044 -15.44 -5.99 -53.93
N VAL A 1045 -16.18 -6.27 -55.01
CA VAL A 1045 -15.79 -7.31 -55.98
C VAL A 1045 -14.51 -6.94 -56.75
N LEU A 1046 -14.28 -5.66 -57.06
CA LEU A 1046 -13.05 -5.21 -57.71
C LEU A 1046 -11.88 -5.20 -56.73
N LEU A 1047 -12.12 -4.79 -55.48
CA LEU A 1047 -11.12 -4.87 -54.41
C LEU A 1047 -10.61 -6.30 -54.18
N ALA A 1048 -11.44 -7.32 -54.44
CA ALA A 1048 -11.03 -8.73 -54.37
C ALA A 1048 -9.94 -9.11 -55.39
N LEU A 1049 -9.85 -8.39 -56.51
CA LEU A 1049 -8.89 -8.63 -57.60
C LEU A 1049 -7.60 -7.81 -57.47
N ARG A 1050 -7.51 -6.87 -56.50
CA ARG A 1050 -6.31 -6.06 -56.32
C ARG A 1050 -5.16 -6.88 -55.72
N ASN A 1051 -4.00 -6.80 -56.36
CA ASN A 1051 -2.81 -7.56 -55.99
C ASN A 1051 -2.24 -7.09 -54.64
N SER A 1052 -2.33 -7.94 -53.61
CA SER A 1052 -1.31 -7.97 -52.55
C SER A 1052 -0.20 -8.93 -53.00
N ALA A 1053 1.07 -8.54 -52.84
CA ALA A 1053 2.27 -9.21 -53.37
C ALA A 1053 2.48 -10.72 -53.02
N THR A 1054 1.53 -11.34 -52.33
CA THR A 1054 1.62 -12.66 -51.70
C THR A 1054 0.56 -13.68 -52.17
N VAL A 1055 -0.33 -13.34 -53.10
CA VAL A 1055 -1.48 -14.19 -53.49
C VAL A 1055 -1.27 -14.82 -54.89
N PRO A 1056 -1.58 -16.13 -55.10
CA PRO A 1056 -1.53 -16.76 -56.42
C PRO A 1056 -2.38 -16.00 -57.45
N PRO A 1057 -2.10 -16.12 -58.76
CA PRO A 1057 -2.78 -15.32 -59.78
C PRO A 1057 -4.30 -15.47 -59.67
N MET A 1058 -4.99 -14.39 -59.32
CA MET A 1058 -6.46 -14.32 -59.13
C MET A 1058 -7.24 -14.39 -60.47
N SER A 1059 -6.62 -14.95 -61.52
CA SER A 1059 -7.25 -15.17 -62.82
C SER A 1059 -8.50 -16.06 -62.76
N PRO A 1060 -8.63 -17.08 -61.87
CA PRO A 1060 -9.86 -17.88 -61.78
C PRO A 1060 -11.04 -17.07 -61.22
N LEU A 1061 -10.81 -16.19 -60.25
CA LEU A 1061 -11.84 -15.31 -59.70
C LEU A 1061 -12.33 -14.33 -60.77
N LYS A 1062 -11.38 -13.75 -61.52
CA LYS A 1062 -11.68 -12.86 -62.65
C LYS A 1062 -12.53 -13.55 -63.72
N LYS A 1063 -12.19 -14.78 -64.11
CA LYS A 1063 -12.99 -15.60 -65.05
C LYS A 1063 -14.41 -15.84 -64.53
N CYS A 1064 -14.56 -16.15 -63.25
CA CYS A 1064 -15.88 -16.32 -62.62
C CYS A 1064 -16.70 -15.03 -62.64
N ILE A 1065 -16.10 -13.87 -62.32
CA ILE A 1065 -16.75 -12.55 -62.39
C ILE A 1065 -17.23 -12.25 -63.81
N ILE A 1066 -16.37 -12.45 -64.82
CA ILE A 1066 -16.69 -12.24 -66.23
C ILE A 1066 -17.84 -13.15 -66.68
N GLN A 1067 -17.83 -14.41 -66.26
CA GLN A 1067 -18.89 -15.36 -66.57
C GLN A 1067 -20.23 -14.95 -65.93
N VAL A 1068 -20.22 -14.43 -64.70
CA VAL A 1068 -21.41 -13.90 -64.02
C VAL A 1068 -21.93 -12.64 -64.71
N ILE A 1069 -21.05 -11.69 -65.08
CA ILE A 1069 -21.43 -10.48 -65.83
C ILE A 1069 -22.11 -10.86 -67.14
N ARG A 1070 -21.52 -11.80 -67.90
CA ARG A 1070 -22.13 -12.29 -69.14
C ARG A 1070 -23.52 -12.90 -68.88
N LYS A 1071 -23.60 -13.92 -68.02
CA LYS A 1071 -24.79 -14.76 -67.84
C LYS A 1071 -25.96 -14.05 -67.15
N SER A 1072 -25.68 -13.21 -66.16
CA SER A 1072 -26.71 -12.61 -65.30
C SER A 1072 -27.11 -11.19 -65.72
N TYR A 1073 -26.23 -10.47 -66.41
CA TYR A 1073 -26.38 -9.03 -66.62
C TYR A 1073 -26.34 -8.59 -68.09
N LEU A 1074 -25.63 -9.31 -68.97
CA LEU A 1074 -25.50 -8.96 -70.38
C LEU A 1074 -26.27 -9.90 -71.34
N GLU A 1075 -26.54 -11.14 -70.94
CA GLU A 1075 -27.40 -12.06 -71.69
C GLU A 1075 -28.88 -11.68 -71.52
N SER A 1076 -29.47 -11.12 -72.57
CA SER A 1076 -30.89 -10.79 -72.63
C SER A 1076 -31.76 -12.05 -72.63
N LYS A 1077 -32.54 -12.30 -71.58
CA LYS A 1077 -33.65 -13.27 -71.61
C LYS A 1077 -34.86 -12.63 -72.30
N GLY A 1078 -34.90 -12.65 -73.64
CA GLY A 1078 -35.99 -12.07 -74.44
C GLY A 1078 -35.78 -10.60 -74.86
N SER A 1079 -36.86 -9.89 -75.20
CA SER A 1079 -36.85 -8.49 -75.67
C SER A 1079 -36.73 -7.43 -74.57
N LEU A 1080 -36.65 -7.85 -73.30
CA LEU A 1080 -36.52 -6.96 -72.16
C LEU A 1080 -35.04 -6.65 -71.89
N LEU A 1081 -34.75 -5.35 -71.79
CA LEU A 1081 -33.45 -4.81 -71.44
C LEU A 1081 -33.10 -5.13 -69.97
N PRO A 1082 -31.87 -5.56 -69.66
CA PRO A 1082 -31.43 -5.76 -68.27
C PRO A 1082 -31.49 -4.44 -67.49
N PRO A 1083 -32.05 -4.42 -66.26
CA PRO A 1083 -32.02 -3.23 -65.41
C PRO A 1083 -30.57 -2.86 -65.05
N ARG A 1084 -30.25 -1.55 -65.01
CA ARG A 1084 -28.93 -0.99 -64.62
C ARG A 1084 -27.77 -1.28 -65.57
N LEU A 1085 -28.04 -1.52 -66.87
CA LEU A 1085 -27.03 -1.80 -67.90
C LEU A 1085 -25.88 -0.76 -67.94
N ALA A 1086 -26.18 0.53 -67.79
CA ALA A 1086 -25.16 1.59 -67.76
C ALA A 1086 -24.16 1.42 -66.59
N SER A 1087 -24.64 1.15 -65.37
CA SER A 1087 -23.77 0.94 -64.20
C SER A 1087 -22.90 -0.32 -64.33
N ILE A 1088 -23.41 -1.36 -65.00
CA ILE A 1088 -22.69 -2.61 -65.24
C ILE A 1088 -21.62 -2.43 -66.32
N LEU A 1089 -21.90 -1.68 -67.39
CA LEU A 1089 -20.89 -1.34 -68.40
C LEU A 1089 -19.79 -0.45 -67.82
N ALA A 1090 -20.12 0.49 -66.92
CA ALA A 1090 -19.13 1.27 -66.18
C ALA A 1090 -18.27 0.38 -65.26
N PHE A 1091 -18.88 -0.60 -64.59
CA PHE A 1091 -18.16 -1.60 -63.80
C PHE A 1091 -17.20 -2.44 -64.63
N THR A 1092 -17.65 -2.96 -65.79
CA THR A 1092 -16.84 -3.75 -66.71
C THR A 1092 -15.66 -2.93 -67.26
N LEU A 1093 -15.88 -1.64 -67.56
CA LEU A 1093 -14.80 -0.75 -68.00
C LEU A 1093 -13.75 -0.57 -66.89
N GLN A 1094 -14.19 -0.39 -65.65
CA GLN A 1094 -13.29 -0.25 -64.51
C GLN A 1094 -12.54 -1.56 -64.20
N LEU A 1095 -13.20 -2.72 -64.34
CA LEU A 1095 -12.58 -4.04 -64.22
C LEU A 1095 -11.40 -4.19 -65.20
N PHE A 1096 -11.60 -3.79 -66.45
CA PHE A 1096 -10.55 -3.83 -67.47
C PHE A 1096 -9.45 -2.78 -67.27
N LYS A 1097 -9.76 -1.63 -66.66
CA LYS A 1097 -8.73 -0.65 -66.28
C LYS A 1097 -7.82 -1.13 -65.15
N GLU A 1098 -8.34 -1.92 -64.22
CA GLU A 1098 -7.58 -2.42 -63.06
C GLU A 1098 -6.91 -3.78 -63.29
N THR A 1099 -7.19 -4.49 -64.39
CA THR A 1099 -6.67 -5.84 -64.66
C THR A 1099 -6.25 -6.02 -66.12
N ASN A 1100 -5.23 -6.86 -66.39
CA ASN A 1100 -4.82 -7.20 -67.76
C ASN A 1100 -5.90 -8.03 -68.46
N ILE A 1101 -6.29 -7.67 -69.68
CA ILE A 1101 -7.31 -8.39 -70.47
C ILE A 1101 -6.69 -9.62 -71.14
N ASP A 1102 -7.29 -10.79 -70.96
CA ASP A 1102 -6.96 -12.00 -71.71
C ASP A 1102 -7.86 -12.12 -72.96
N ILE A 1103 -7.34 -12.71 -74.02
CA ILE A 1103 -8.06 -12.84 -75.31
C ILE A 1103 -9.37 -13.63 -75.16
N SER A 1104 -9.37 -14.68 -74.34
CA SER A 1104 -10.58 -15.46 -74.02
C SER A 1104 -11.70 -14.66 -73.36
N GLU A 1105 -11.37 -13.55 -72.69
CA GLU A 1105 -12.34 -12.66 -72.04
C GLU A 1105 -13.02 -11.74 -73.06
N VAL A 1106 -12.26 -11.34 -74.09
CA VAL A 1106 -12.76 -10.56 -75.21
C VAL A 1106 -13.80 -11.38 -75.98
N GLU A 1107 -13.51 -12.64 -76.28
CA GLU A 1107 -14.45 -13.55 -76.95
C GLU A 1107 -15.76 -13.72 -76.16
N LEU A 1108 -15.70 -13.76 -74.83
CA LEU A 1108 -16.87 -13.97 -73.98
C LEU A 1108 -17.78 -12.74 -73.85
N LEU A 1109 -17.21 -11.52 -73.73
CA LEU A 1109 -17.97 -10.30 -73.39
C LEU A 1109 -18.24 -9.37 -74.59
N LEU A 1110 -17.35 -9.34 -75.57
CA LEU A 1110 -17.46 -8.44 -76.72
C LEU A 1110 -18.77 -8.61 -77.51
N PRO A 1111 -19.27 -9.84 -77.77
CA PRO A 1111 -20.56 -10.02 -78.46
C PRO A 1111 -21.72 -9.33 -77.75
N SER A 1112 -21.78 -9.40 -76.42
CA SER A 1112 -22.85 -8.79 -75.64
C SER A 1112 -22.75 -7.26 -75.56
N ILE A 1113 -21.52 -6.72 -75.57
CA ILE A 1113 -21.28 -5.26 -75.63
C ILE A 1113 -21.67 -4.71 -77.00
N LEU A 1114 -21.29 -5.40 -78.09
CA LEU A 1114 -21.69 -5.04 -79.46
C LEU A 1114 -23.22 -5.11 -79.63
N LYS A 1115 -23.85 -6.16 -79.10
CA LYS A 1115 -25.32 -6.26 -79.04
C LYS A 1115 -25.96 -5.08 -78.30
N SER A 1116 -25.34 -4.60 -77.21
CA SER A 1116 -25.84 -3.46 -76.44
C SER A 1116 -25.73 -2.13 -77.23
N LEU A 1117 -24.66 -1.95 -78.01
CA LEU A 1117 -24.49 -0.77 -78.88
C LEU A 1117 -25.55 -0.68 -79.98
N VAL A 1118 -26.02 -1.84 -80.47
CA VAL A 1118 -27.05 -1.93 -81.51
C VAL A 1118 -28.45 -1.79 -80.93
N LEU A 1119 -28.78 -2.53 -79.87
CA LEU A 1119 -30.17 -2.65 -79.39
C LEU A 1119 -30.61 -1.52 -78.44
N VAL A 1120 -29.68 -0.75 -77.87
CA VAL A 1120 -29.98 0.21 -76.80
C VAL A 1120 -29.71 1.64 -77.26
N ASN A 1121 -30.75 2.50 -77.24
CA ASN A 1121 -30.66 3.90 -77.67
C ASN A 1121 -30.34 4.91 -76.54
N GLU A 1122 -30.06 4.44 -75.33
CA GLU A 1122 -29.70 5.30 -74.21
C GLU A 1122 -28.27 5.89 -74.39
N PRO A 1123 -28.08 7.22 -74.30
CA PRO A 1123 -26.81 7.88 -74.63
C PRO A 1123 -25.66 7.46 -73.70
N GLN A 1124 -25.95 7.25 -72.41
CA GLN A 1124 -24.94 6.81 -71.44
C GLN A 1124 -24.47 5.37 -71.71
N VAL A 1125 -25.40 4.46 -72.04
CA VAL A 1125 -25.10 3.08 -72.40
C VAL A 1125 -24.25 3.03 -73.67
N LYS A 1126 -24.62 3.80 -74.72
CA LYS A 1126 -23.85 3.87 -75.96
C LYS A 1126 -22.43 4.38 -75.71
N ARG A 1127 -22.27 5.44 -74.92
CA ARG A 1127 -20.95 5.97 -74.55
C ARG A 1127 -20.10 4.92 -73.83
N LEU A 1128 -20.60 4.32 -72.75
CA LEU A 1128 -19.86 3.35 -71.95
C LEU A 1128 -19.55 2.06 -72.71
N ALA A 1129 -20.49 1.57 -73.52
CA ALA A 1129 -20.25 0.40 -74.37
C ALA A 1129 -19.20 0.70 -75.46
N THR A 1130 -19.17 1.92 -76.00
CA THR A 1130 -18.14 2.37 -76.95
C THR A 1130 -16.78 2.46 -76.25
N GLU A 1131 -16.71 3.03 -75.04
CA GLU A 1131 -15.46 3.08 -74.25
C GLU A 1131 -14.93 1.67 -73.91
N ASN A 1132 -15.81 0.72 -73.55
CA ASN A 1132 -15.43 -0.69 -73.35
C ASN A 1132 -14.89 -1.32 -74.64
N LEU A 1133 -15.59 -1.14 -75.76
CA LEU A 1133 -15.16 -1.61 -77.08
C LEU A 1133 -13.76 -1.08 -77.43
N GLN A 1134 -13.56 0.23 -77.28
CA GLN A 1134 -12.28 0.88 -77.57
C GLN A 1134 -11.15 0.31 -76.70
N TYR A 1135 -11.42 0.06 -75.42
CA TYR A 1135 -10.44 -0.47 -74.48
C TYR A 1135 -10.08 -1.94 -74.78
N MET A 1136 -11.07 -2.78 -75.08
CA MET A 1136 -10.87 -4.19 -75.44
C MET A 1136 -10.12 -4.34 -76.76
N VAL A 1137 -10.43 -3.53 -77.76
CA VAL A 1137 -9.72 -3.53 -79.06
C VAL A 1137 -8.26 -3.10 -78.89
N LYS A 1138 -8.00 -1.99 -78.16
CA LYS A 1138 -6.63 -1.53 -77.87
C LYS A 1138 -5.80 -2.58 -77.11
N ALA A 1139 -6.41 -3.28 -76.16
CA ALA A 1139 -5.72 -4.32 -75.40
C ALA A 1139 -5.25 -5.49 -76.30
N CYS A 1140 -6.05 -5.85 -77.31
CA CYS A 1140 -5.67 -6.87 -78.30
C CYS A 1140 -4.54 -6.45 -79.25
N GLN A 1141 -4.24 -5.13 -79.37
CA GLN A 1141 -3.16 -4.62 -80.23
C GLN A 1141 -1.78 -4.67 -79.57
N VAL A 1142 -1.72 -4.47 -78.25
CA VAL A 1142 -0.45 -4.33 -77.51
C VAL A 1142 0.29 -5.68 -77.35
N GLY A 1143 -0.39 -6.82 -77.52
CA GLY A 1143 0.20 -8.15 -77.55
C GLY A 1143 0.30 -8.71 -78.98
N SER A 1144 1.34 -8.34 -79.72
CA SER A 1144 1.51 -8.72 -81.14
C SER A 1144 1.87 -10.21 -81.35
N GLY A 1145 0.91 -11.10 -81.15
CA GLY A 1145 0.85 -12.44 -81.76
C GLY A 1145 -0.32 -12.51 -82.73
N GLY A 1146 -0.24 -13.28 -83.82
CA GLY A 1146 -1.30 -13.32 -84.85
C GLY A 1146 -2.65 -13.92 -84.40
N GLU A 1147 -2.69 -14.62 -83.27
CA GLU A 1147 -3.88 -15.30 -82.73
C GLU A 1147 -4.99 -14.34 -82.23
N PRO A 1148 -4.72 -13.30 -81.41
CA PRO A 1148 -5.74 -12.32 -80.98
C PRO A 1148 -6.43 -11.57 -82.12
N ALA A 1149 -5.70 -11.20 -83.17
CA ALA A 1149 -6.27 -10.47 -84.31
C ALA A 1149 -7.28 -11.34 -85.09
N THR A 1150 -6.98 -12.64 -85.27
CA THR A 1150 -7.89 -13.57 -85.97
C THR A 1150 -9.16 -13.86 -85.17
N GLN A 1151 -9.07 -13.99 -83.84
CA GLN A 1151 -10.22 -14.20 -82.97
C GLN A 1151 -11.10 -12.94 -82.86
N LEU A 1152 -10.50 -11.75 -82.75
CA LEU A 1152 -11.22 -10.47 -82.78
C LEU A 1152 -11.98 -10.28 -84.10
N THR A 1153 -11.31 -10.57 -85.22
CA THR A 1153 -11.92 -10.56 -86.56
C THR A 1153 -13.08 -11.56 -86.66
N SER A 1154 -12.96 -12.74 -86.06
CA SER A 1154 -14.03 -13.75 -85.97
C SER A 1154 -15.26 -13.20 -85.24
N VAL A 1155 -15.09 -12.57 -84.07
CA VAL A 1155 -16.21 -12.01 -83.29
C VAL A 1155 -16.93 -10.92 -84.08
N PHE A 1156 -16.20 -10.02 -84.72
CA PHE A 1156 -16.79 -8.98 -85.57
C PHE A 1156 -17.50 -9.55 -86.81
N ARG A 1157 -16.96 -10.62 -87.42
CA ARG A 1157 -17.60 -11.30 -88.56
C ARG A 1157 -18.97 -11.86 -88.17
N HIS A 1158 -19.07 -12.54 -87.02
CA HIS A 1158 -20.34 -13.04 -86.50
C HIS A 1158 -21.30 -11.89 -86.16
N PHE A 1159 -20.80 -10.82 -85.53
CA PHE A 1159 -21.60 -9.64 -85.23
C PHE A 1159 -22.21 -8.99 -86.48
N ILE A 1160 -21.44 -8.87 -87.56
CA ILE A 1160 -21.94 -8.36 -88.85
C ILE A 1160 -23.05 -9.28 -89.36
N GLN A 1161 -22.80 -10.59 -89.42
CA GLN A 1161 -23.79 -11.57 -89.93
C GLN A 1161 -25.11 -11.58 -89.14
N ASP A 1162 -25.05 -11.40 -87.81
CA ASP A 1162 -26.23 -11.48 -86.94
C ASP A 1162 -27.11 -10.22 -86.99
N TYR A 1163 -26.55 -9.04 -87.25
CA TYR A 1163 -27.26 -7.75 -87.10
C TYR A 1163 -27.43 -6.95 -88.40
N SER A 1164 -26.69 -7.28 -89.47
CA SER A 1164 -26.65 -6.50 -90.72
C SER A 1164 -27.87 -6.61 -91.62
N MET A 1165 -28.96 -7.20 -91.15
CA MET A 1165 -30.23 -7.17 -91.88
C MET A 1165 -31.22 -6.16 -91.30
N ARG A 1166 -30.96 -5.62 -90.10
CA ARG A 1166 -31.87 -4.72 -89.38
C ARG A 1166 -31.21 -3.43 -88.87
N TYR A 1167 -29.88 -3.37 -88.74
CA TYR A 1167 -29.18 -2.28 -88.03
C TYR A 1167 -27.92 -1.78 -88.75
N ASP A 1168 -27.93 -1.77 -90.07
CA ASP A 1168 -26.74 -1.64 -90.93
C ASP A 1168 -25.99 -0.32 -90.70
N TYR A 1169 -26.72 0.80 -90.55
CA TYR A 1169 -26.13 2.11 -90.25
C TYR A 1169 -25.36 2.13 -88.92
N GLN A 1170 -25.90 1.44 -87.90
CA GLN A 1170 -25.28 1.39 -86.57
C GLN A 1170 -24.03 0.51 -86.59
N ILE A 1171 -24.04 -0.59 -87.36
CA ILE A 1171 -22.88 -1.47 -87.54
C ILE A 1171 -21.72 -0.70 -88.19
N TYR A 1172 -21.98 0.06 -89.26
CA TYR A 1172 -20.93 0.86 -89.90
C TYR A 1172 -20.36 1.92 -88.97
N SER A 1173 -21.19 2.59 -88.16
CA SER A 1173 -20.72 3.57 -87.16
C SER A 1173 -19.89 2.94 -86.03
N ILE A 1174 -20.25 1.73 -85.58
CA ILE A 1174 -19.46 0.99 -84.58
C ILE A 1174 -18.11 0.58 -85.18
N LEU A 1175 -18.11 0.03 -86.40
CA LEU A 1175 -16.90 -0.36 -87.11
C LEU A 1175 -16.03 0.83 -87.52
N GLU A 1176 -16.60 2.02 -87.70
CA GLU A 1176 -15.84 3.27 -87.91
C GLU A 1176 -14.99 3.57 -86.69
N THR A 1177 -15.57 3.39 -85.50
CA THR A 1177 -14.83 3.51 -84.24
C THR A 1177 -13.72 2.46 -84.13
N VAL A 1178 -13.97 1.21 -84.57
CA VAL A 1178 -12.95 0.15 -84.58
C VAL A 1178 -11.86 0.46 -85.62
N ALA A 1179 -12.20 0.98 -86.79
CA ALA A 1179 -11.26 1.32 -87.87
C ALA A 1179 -10.27 2.40 -87.44
N THR A 1180 -10.70 3.37 -86.61
CA THR A 1180 -9.78 4.38 -86.05
C THR A 1180 -8.78 3.82 -85.04
N LEU A 1181 -9.08 2.67 -84.45
CA LEU A 1181 -8.21 2.00 -83.49
C LEU A 1181 -7.33 0.94 -84.15
N ASP A 1182 -7.96 0.00 -84.87
CA ASP A 1182 -7.33 -1.12 -85.57
C ASP A 1182 -7.82 -1.17 -87.03
N GLN A 1183 -7.08 -0.51 -87.92
CA GLN A 1183 -7.38 -0.51 -89.35
C GLN A 1183 -7.30 -1.92 -89.96
N GLN A 1184 -6.35 -2.75 -89.51
CA GLN A 1184 -6.10 -4.08 -90.08
C GLN A 1184 -7.24 -5.06 -89.79
N ALA A 1185 -7.78 -5.03 -88.56
CA ALA A 1185 -8.94 -5.85 -88.19
C ALA A 1185 -10.16 -5.59 -89.09
N VAL A 1186 -10.40 -4.33 -89.47
CA VAL A 1186 -11.52 -3.95 -90.34
C VAL A 1186 -11.23 -4.25 -91.81
N ILE A 1187 -9.99 -4.09 -92.28
CA ILE A 1187 -9.58 -4.51 -93.64
C ILE A 1187 -9.86 -6.00 -93.86
N HIS A 1188 -9.60 -6.86 -92.86
CA HIS A 1188 -9.91 -8.29 -92.93
C HIS A 1188 -11.43 -8.63 -92.95
N LEU A 1189 -12.31 -7.65 -92.71
CA LEU A 1189 -13.77 -7.79 -92.71
C LEU A 1189 -14.43 -7.23 -93.98
N LEU A 1190 -13.70 -6.54 -94.85
CA LEU A 1190 -14.22 -5.87 -96.05
C LEU A 1190 -15.08 -6.79 -96.92
N SER A 1191 -14.62 -8.02 -97.18
CA SER A 1191 -15.38 -8.99 -97.97
C SER A 1191 -16.72 -9.36 -97.34
N THR A 1192 -16.80 -9.43 -96.01
CA THR A 1192 -18.03 -9.73 -95.27
C THR A 1192 -18.97 -8.54 -95.26
N LEU A 1193 -18.44 -7.32 -95.12
CA LEU A 1193 -19.21 -6.07 -95.14
C LEU A 1193 -19.81 -5.78 -96.52
N THR A 1194 -19.01 -5.89 -97.57
CA THR A 1194 -19.46 -5.71 -98.96
C THR A 1194 -20.52 -6.76 -99.32
N GLN A 1195 -20.35 -8.02 -98.89
CA GLN A 1195 -21.34 -9.07 -99.11
C GLN A 1195 -22.64 -8.83 -98.33
N SER A 1196 -22.54 -8.41 -97.07
CA SER A 1196 -23.67 -8.07 -96.21
C SER A 1196 -24.50 -6.91 -96.76
N LEU A 1197 -23.86 -5.85 -97.27
CA LEU A 1197 -24.51 -4.76 -97.98
C LEU A 1197 -25.27 -5.25 -99.22
N LYS A 1198 -24.65 -6.12 -100.02
CA LYS A 1198 -25.29 -6.70 -101.21
C LYS A 1198 -26.49 -7.58 -100.84
N ASP A 1199 -26.41 -8.31 -99.73
CA ASP A 1199 -27.49 -9.17 -99.24
C ASP A 1199 -28.65 -8.38 -98.63
N SER A 1200 -28.40 -7.26 -97.96
CA SER A 1200 -29.45 -6.36 -97.47
C SER A 1200 -30.17 -5.65 -98.63
N GLU A 1201 -29.44 -5.15 -99.63
CA GLU A 1201 -30.02 -4.57 -100.85
C GLU A 1201 -30.90 -5.57 -101.63
N ARG A 1202 -30.49 -6.84 -101.70
CA ARG A 1202 -31.25 -7.91 -102.39
C ARG A 1202 -32.54 -8.31 -101.68
N LYS A 1203 -32.55 -8.37 -100.34
CA LYS A 1203 -33.65 -8.95 -99.56
C LYS A 1203 -34.80 -7.98 -99.30
N TRP A 1204 -34.53 -6.68 -99.24
CA TRP A 1204 -35.54 -5.65 -98.99
C TRP A 1204 -36.24 -5.14 -100.26
N GLY A 1205 -35.80 -5.56 -101.46
CA GLY A 1205 -36.47 -5.29 -102.74
C GLY A 1205 -36.55 -3.81 -103.15
N LEU A 1206 -35.87 -2.91 -102.43
CA LEU A 1206 -36.01 -1.45 -102.54
C LEU A 1206 -34.95 -0.78 -103.45
N GLY A 1207 -34.06 -1.53 -104.11
CA GLY A 1207 -32.95 -0.96 -104.88
C GLY A 1207 -31.81 -0.42 -104.00
N ARG A 1208 -30.85 0.29 -104.61
CA ARG A 1208 -29.62 0.77 -103.95
C ARG A 1208 -29.95 1.78 -102.84
N ASN A 1209 -29.61 1.47 -101.59
CA ASN A 1209 -29.88 2.36 -100.45
C ASN A 1209 -28.74 3.38 -100.31
N ILE A 1210 -28.94 4.60 -100.84
CA ILE A 1210 -27.93 5.67 -100.88
C ILE A 1210 -27.39 5.99 -99.48
N ALA A 1211 -28.25 6.06 -98.46
CA ALA A 1211 -27.83 6.37 -97.09
C ALA A 1211 -26.96 5.27 -96.47
N GLN A 1212 -27.19 3.99 -96.81
CA GLN A 1212 -26.34 2.88 -96.36
C GLN A 1212 -25.00 2.85 -97.10
N ARG A 1213 -25.00 3.11 -98.41
CA ARG A 1213 -23.77 3.21 -99.20
C ARG A 1213 -22.91 4.40 -98.79
N GLU A 1214 -23.51 5.54 -98.43
CA GLU A 1214 -22.80 6.70 -97.87
C GLU A 1214 -22.17 6.39 -96.50
N ALA A 1215 -22.92 5.74 -95.60
CA ALA A 1215 -22.39 5.32 -94.30
C ALA A 1215 -21.24 4.29 -94.44
N TYR A 1216 -21.35 3.36 -95.40
CA TYR A 1216 -20.28 2.41 -95.70
C TYR A 1216 -19.06 3.09 -96.34
N SER A 1217 -19.27 4.02 -97.27
CA SER A 1217 -18.19 4.81 -97.88
C SER A 1217 -17.44 5.64 -96.85
N LYS A 1218 -18.17 6.19 -95.86
CA LYS A 1218 -17.58 6.89 -94.72
C LYS A 1218 -16.69 5.96 -93.88
N LEU A 1219 -17.10 4.73 -93.63
CA LEU A 1219 -16.26 3.71 -92.98
C LEU A 1219 -14.99 3.40 -93.81
N LEU A 1220 -15.15 3.17 -95.11
CA LEU A 1220 -14.05 2.84 -96.02
C LEU A 1220 -12.99 3.95 -96.08
N SER A 1221 -13.39 5.23 -95.98
CA SER A 1221 -12.45 6.36 -95.95
C SER A 1221 -11.43 6.31 -94.80
N HIS A 1222 -11.73 5.58 -93.72
CA HIS A 1222 -10.85 5.42 -92.56
C HIS A 1222 -9.81 4.29 -92.72
N LEU A 1223 -9.85 3.51 -93.82
CA LEU A 1223 -9.05 2.30 -94.03
C LEU A 1223 -7.87 2.50 -95.00
N GLY A 1224 -7.53 3.74 -95.36
CA GLY A 1224 -6.41 4.06 -96.26
C GLY A 1224 -6.60 3.48 -97.67
N GLN A 1225 -5.53 2.95 -98.27
CA GLN A 1225 -5.53 2.47 -99.66
C GLN A 1225 -6.54 1.33 -99.90
N ALA A 1226 -6.62 0.35 -99.00
CA ALA A 1226 -7.54 -0.78 -99.14
C ALA A 1226 -9.02 -0.36 -99.13
N GLY A 1227 -9.36 0.71 -98.40
CA GLY A 1227 -10.69 1.30 -98.41
C GLY A 1227 -11.00 2.07 -99.71
N GLN A 1228 -10.02 2.80 -100.25
CA GLN A 1228 -10.15 3.49 -101.54
C GLN A 1228 -10.34 2.50 -102.70
N ASP A 1229 -9.60 1.40 -102.69
CA ASP A 1229 -9.72 0.34 -103.70
C ASP A 1229 -11.12 -0.31 -103.66
N GLU A 1230 -11.69 -0.51 -102.48
CA GLU A 1230 -13.04 -1.05 -102.33
C GLU A 1230 -14.14 -0.01 -102.66
N MET A 1231 -13.93 1.27 -102.36
CA MET A 1231 -14.81 2.36 -102.81
C MET A 1231 -14.88 2.43 -104.33
N GLN A 1232 -13.74 2.34 -105.03
CA GLN A 1232 -13.69 2.29 -106.50
C GLN A 1232 -14.41 1.05 -107.04
N ARG A 1233 -14.33 -0.10 -106.37
CA ARG A 1233 -15.11 -1.30 -106.73
C ARG A 1233 -16.61 -1.09 -106.57
N LEU A 1234 -17.05 -0.47 -105.48
CA LEU A 1234 -18.47 -0.14 -105.26
C LEU A 1234 -18.99 0.91 -106.24
N GLU A 1235 -18.14 1.86 -106.64
CA GLU A 1235 -18.43 2.85 -107.69
C GLU A 1235 -18.43 2.22 -109.09
N SER A 1236 -17.60 1.21 -109.35
CA SER A 1236 -17.68 0.42 -110.59
C SER A 1236 -18.92 -0.48 -110.64
N ASP A 1237 -19.43 -0.90 -109.47
CA ASP A 1237 -20.75 -1.54 -109.31
C ASP A 1237 -21.91 -0.50 -109.42
N ASN A 1238 -21.64 0.82 -109.55
CA ASN A 1238 -22.67 1.86 -109.80
C ASN A 1238 -23.09 1.96 -111.27
N THR A 1239 -22.31 1.45 -112.22
CA THR A 1239 -22.77 1.20 -113.60
C THR A 1239 -23.43 -0.16 -113.69
#